data_AF-A0A7C8B1E3-F1
#
_entry.id   AF-A0A7C8B1E3-F1
#
_cell.length_a   1.000
_cell.length_b   1.000
_cell.length_c   1.000
_cell.angle_alpha   90.00
_cell.angle_beta   90.00
_cell.angle_gamma   90.00
#
_symmetry.space_group_name_H-M   'P 1'
#
loop_
_entity.id
_entity.type
_entity.pdbx_description
1 polymer ?
#
loop_
_entity_poly.entity_id
_entity_poly.type
_entity_poly.pdbx_seq_one_letter_code
_entity_poly.pdbx_strand_id
1 'polypeptide(L)'
;MDQKPQPAATSFQQKITCYLKYNEERKAKAMLFNPNQGNLLLKVLPFLLHCNYPDLPGFIDDADCPYGIHLFNHTEEFPHELFRRYFPNSTALRSDRPSSFSEKPCIHSLKTIGSIGTIAQSTISDCDYWVSIRKEELGKKGLQLLQEKCRAIEEWSMKRGSEVHFFLMDIDQTKENNFESETDEESAGSSIKLLLKDELFRTHILVAGKMLLWWFIPPGLTEGEYRNFVHNLVSRNKIRANDFVDLGYLSDIPKAEIFGACLWQMNKALDSPFKSVIKFAYLELLLHGTTTTLPLFSDRVKCLVTYQEKLPAEEQGTIDLAEVDPYILLARDIIAFYKQEKSEQKRASLIQECLFLKTLEGFESQKNTKFGQTSHLKATMEMMQAWHLLPENYSHFLRFRDWKYKELIGFGAKVHDYLIETYKRLRWIFKSFGADTGLTITERDISILGRKLFTFYEQKPNKIDYIRSVSRDLMEQQNITIHITKYEGVFYYYAFQGQLDHESVKSSVESVIKREDNLVRLIVWLLVNGIISTKTQIHLTKNFLPIDLVDIQKLTELLIKTFPIIHFSRISPANLLKRETVLRALAIVNFEKEPAKGSKTLKSTMVTENSYGEYFIQDYTTAIQLKNAMRTLLTQHYVSRWNNNLEIFIPPQDEQSYIKNLIER
;
A
#
# COMPACT_ATOMS: atom_id res chain seq x y z
N MET A 1 31.21 42.68 21.41
CA MET A 1 31.99 42.16 20.27
C MET A 1 31.00 41.90 19.14
N ASP A 2 30.98 42.81 18.19
CA ASP A 2 30.09 42.78 17.03
C ASP A 2 30.37 41.54 16.17
N GLN A 3 29.40 40.63 16.10
CA GLN A 3 29.39 39.61 15.06
C GLN A 3 29.11 40.32 13.73
N LYS A 4 30.15 40.50 12.92
CA LYS A 4 30.02 40.90 11.52
C LYS A 4 29.01 39.96 10.84
N PRO A 5 28.05 40.49 10.04
CA PRO A 5 27.17 39.64 9.24
C PRO A 5 28.02 38.80 8.29
N GLN A 6 27.93 37.47 8.41
CA GLN A 6 28.49 36.55 7.42
C GLN A 6 27.94 36.94 6.04
N PRO A 7 28.78 37.05 4.99
CA PRO A 7 28.30 37.44 3.68
C PRO A 7 27.23 36.45 3.21
N ALA A 8 26.06 36.96 2.79
CA ALA A 8 24.89 36.14 2.44
C ALA A 8 25.16 35.08 1.34
N ALA A 9 26.20 35.25 0.52
CA ALA A 9 26.61 34.28 -0.50
C ALA A 9 27.23 33.01 0.10
N THR A 10 28.01 33.14 1.19
CA THR A 10 28.58 31.99 1.92
C THR A 10 27.50 31.15 2.61
N SER A 11 26.39 31.76 3.03
CA SER A 11 25.27 31.04 3.66
C SER A 11 24.43 30.23 2.66
N PHE A 12 24.15 30.75 1.46
CA PHE A 12 23.37 30.01 0.46
C PHE A 12 24.09 28.76 -0.07
N GLN A 13 25.39 28.88 -0.36
CA GLN A 13 26.19 27.74 -0.82
C GLN A 13 26.30 26.66 0.26
N GLN A 14 26.40 27.04 1.53
CA GLN A 14 26.37 26.09 2.65
C GLN A 14 25.04 25.32 2.69
N LYS A 15 23.89 25.99 2.49
CA LYS A 15 22.59 25.32 2.43
C LYS A 15 22.50 24.32 1.26
N ILE A 16 23.05 24.66 0.09
CA ILE A 16 23.16 23.71 -1.04
C ILE A 16 23.97 22.49 -0.65
N THR A 17 25.16 22.68 -0.07
CA THR A 17 26.03 21.57 0.36
C THR A 17 25.33 20.67 1.39
N CYS A 18 24.64 21.25 2.38
CA CYS A 18 23.90 20.49 3.38
C CYS A 18 22.77 19.68 2.74
N TYR A 19 21.98 20.28 1.85
CA TYR A 19 20.91 19.57 1.14
C TYR A 19 21.45 18.42 0.28
N LEU A 20 22.50 18.67 -0.52
CA LEU A 20 23.10 17.63 -1.36
C LEU A 20 23.64 16.48 -0.52
N LYS A 21 24.31 16.77 0.61
CA LYS A 21 24.74 15.72 1.55
C LYS A 21 23.56 14.92 2.07
N TYR A 22 22.49 15.58 2.54
CA TYR A 22 21.28 14.90 2.98
C TYR A 22 20.66 14.01 1.88
N ASN A 23 20.58 14.51 0.66
CA ASN A 23 20.05 13.75 -0.47
C ASN A 23 20.89 12.51 -0.79
N GLU A 24 22.21 12.61 -0.73
CA GLU A 24 23.11 11.47 -0.93
C GLU A 24 23.01 10.44 0.21
N GLU A 25 22.85 10.86 1.47
CA GLU A 25 22.56 9.93 2.57
C GLU A 25 21.26 9.14 2.33
N ARG A 26 20.23 9.81 1.79
CA ARG A 26 18.95 9.18 1.45
C ARG A 26 19.08 8.18 0.30
N LYS A 27 19.83 8.51 -0.76
CA LYS A 27 20.20 7.58 -1.84
C LYS A 27 21.00 6.39 -1.32
N ALA A 28 21.97 6.63 -0.43
CA ALA A 28 22.79 5.59 0.17
C ALA A 28 21.97 4.61 1.00
N LYS A 29 21.00 5.10 1.79
CA LYS A 29 20.05 4.24 2.52
C LYS A 29 19.23 3.36 1.58
N ALA A 30 18.71 3.90 0.48
CA ALA A 30 17.96 3.13 -0.51
C ALA A 30 18.82 2.04 -1.18
N MET A 31 20.09 2.35 -1.48
CA MET A 31 21.07 1.39 -2.02
C MET A 31 21.45 0.31 -1.01
N LEU A 32 21.64 0.67 0.26
CA LEU A 32 21.99 -0.25 1.33
C LEU A 32 20.86 -1.24 1.62
N PHE A 33 19.60 -0.78 1.52
CA PHE A 33 18.42 -1.62 1.71
C PHE A 33 18.37 -2.77 0.70
N ASN A 34 18.42 -2.45 -0.59
CA ASN A 34 18.45 -3.43 -1.67
C ASN A 34 19.28 -2.87 -2.84
N PRO A 35 20.53 -3.32 -3.04
CA PRO A 35 21.39 -2.78 -4.09
C PRO A 35 20.85 -2.98 -5.51
N ASN A 36 20.14 -4.08 -5.79
CA ASN A 36 19.59 -4.32 -7.13
C ASN A 36 18.41 -3.38 -7.42
N GLN A 37 17.49 -3.24 -6.46
CA GLN A 37 16.37 -2.32 -6.57
C GLN A 37 16.85 -0.87 -6.56
N GLY A 38 17.79 -0.51 -5.67
CA GLY A 38 18.39 0.82 -5.61
C GLY A 38 19.09 1.21 -6.92
N ASN A 39 19.85 0.30 -7.55
CA ASN A 39 20.45 0.55 -8.86
C ASN A 39 19.40 0.73 -9.96
N LEU A 40 18.34 -0.09 -9.95
CA LEU A 40 17.23 0.05 -10.87
C LEU A 40 16.60 1.45 -10.73
N LEU A 41 16.15 1.81 -9.53
CA LEU A 41 15.43 3.05 -9.26
C LEU A 41 16.30 4.30 -9.43
N LEU A 42 17.51 4.33 -8.85
CA LEU A 42 18.30 5.56 -8.78
C LEU A 42 19.20 5.78 -10.00
N LYS A 43 19.40 4.76 -10.85
CA LYS A 43 20.35 4.85 -11.98
C LYS A 43 19.79 4.40 -13.32
N VAL A 44 19.18 3.21 -13.37
CA VAL A 44 18.68 2.62 -14.63
C VAL A 44 17.46 3.37 -15.16
N LEU A 45 16.43 3.58 -14.33
CA LEU A 45 15.20 4.26 -14.77
C LEU A 45 15.43 5.73 -15.18
N PRO A 46 16.23 6.53 -14.46
CA PRO A 46 16.61 7.87 -14.90
C PRO A 46 17.32 7.85 -16.26
N PHE A 47 18.20 6.87 -16.50
CA PHE A 47 18.86 6.73 -17.79
C PHE A 47 17.86 6.45 -18.93
N LEU A 48 16.87 5.59 -18.71
CA LEU A 48 15.82 5.30 -19.70
C LEU A 48 14.92 6.51 -20.00
N LEU A 49 14.70 7.39 -19.03
CA LEU A 49 14.02 8.68 -19.27
C LEU A 49 14.93 9.70 -19.98
N HIS A 50 16.24 9.59 -19.78
CA HIS A 50 17.22 10.50 -20.36
C HIS A 50 17.53 10.20 -21.84
N CYS A 51 17.21 9.01 -22.35
CA CYS A 51 17.46 8.61 -23.75
C CYS A 51 16.20 8.04 -24.44
N ASN A 52 16.18 8.09 -25.77
CA ASN A 52 15.16 7.43 -26.59
C ASN A 52 15.85 6.66 -27.72
N TYR A 53 16.00 5.34 -27.56
CA TYR A 53 16.79 4.52 -28.49
C TYR A 53 16.11 3.15 -28.76
N PRO A 54 16.06 2.66 -30.01
CA PRO A 54 15.22 1.51 -30.41
C PRO A 54 15.39 0.21 -29.62
N ASP A 55 16.59 -0.06 -29.11
CA ASP A 55 16.90 -1.29 -28.36
C ASP A 55 16.78 -1.15 -26.83
N LEU A 56 16.32 0.02 -26.36
CA LEU A 56 16.10 0.30 -24.95
C LEU A 56 14.60 0.28 -24.60
N PRO A 57 14.25 -0.16 -23.38
CA PRO A 57 12.88 -0.06 -22.88
C PRO A 57 12.38 1.39 -22.86
N GLY A 58 11.09 1.58 -23.15
CA GLY A 58 10.50 2.91 -23.23
C GLY A 58 10.85 3.67 -24.51
N PHE A 59 11.38 3.00 -25.55
CA PHE A 59 11.52 3.63 -26.85
C PHE A 59 10.17 3.97 -27.46
N ILE A 60 10.05 5.18 -27.99
CA ILE A 60 8.90 5.64 -28.77
C ILE A 60 9.40 6.04 -30.16
N ASP A 61 8.88 5.39 -31.19
CA ASP A 61 9.23 5.61 -32.60
C ASP A 61 8.49 6.82 -33.18
N ASP A 62 8.68 7.97 -32.54
CA ASP A 62 8.23 9.28 -33.01
C ASP A 62 9.36 10.29 -32.79
N ALA A 63 9.75 11.00 -33.85
CA ALA A 63 10.82 11.98 -33.81
C ALA A 63 10.50 13.17 -32.88
N ASP A 64 9.22 13.42 -32.61
CA ASP A 64 8.76 14.46 -31.68
C ASP A 64 8.70 13.96 -30.22
N CYS A 65 9.04 12.69 -29.95
CA CYS A 65 9.04 12.18 -28.58
C CYS A 65 10.04 12.97 -27.74
N PRO A 66 9.61 13.67 -26.69
CA PRO A 66 10.52 14.40 -25.82
C PRO A 66 11.19 13.42 -24.83
N TYR A 67 12.45 13.65 -24.53
CA TYR A 67 13.25 12.88 -23.58
C TYR A 67 14.42 13.72 -23.08
N GLY A 68 15.13 13.22 -22.08
CA GLY A 68 16.27 13.93 -21.50
C GLY A 68 15.91 14.62 -20.21
N ILE A 69 16.77 14.43 -19.22
CA ILE A 69 16.72 15.09 -17.91
C ILE A 69 17.78 16.18 -17.90
N HIS A 70 17.39 17.40 -17.52
CA HIS A 70 18.32 18.51 -17.33
C HIS A 70 19.43 18.12 -16.36
N LEU A 71 20.67 18.59 -16.58
CA LEU A 71 21.82 18.36 -15.69
C LEU A 71 22.17 16.88 -15.45
N PHE A 72 21.66 15.94 -16.25
CA PHE A 72 21.99 14.53 -16.09
C PHE A 72 23.27 14.20 -16.84
N ASN A 73 24.30 13.77 -16.09
CA ASN A 73 25.54 13.28 -16.66
C ASN A 73 25.51 11.74 -16.71
N HIS A 74 25.22 11.19 -17.88
CA HIS A 74 25.11 9.74 -18.05
C HIS A 74 26.40 8.98 -17.73
N THR A 75 27.58 9.61 -17.84
CA THR A 75 28.86 8.95 -17.54
C THR A 75 29.10 8.78 -16.03
N GLU A 76 28.60 9.71 -15.22
CA GLU A 76 28.71 9.69 -13.76
C GLU A 76 27.54 8.92 -13.13
N GLU A 77 26.31 9.16 -13.60
CA GLU A 77 25.09 8.63 -13.00
C GLU A 77 24.80 7.18 -13.42
N PHE A 78 25.21 6.76 -14.64
CA PHE A 78 25.00 5.40 -15.14
C PHE A 78 26.28 4.75 -15.68
N PRO A 79 27.13 4.18 -14.80
CA PRO A 79 28.40 3.60 -15.20
C PRO A 79 28.26 2.54 -16.30
N HIS A 80 29.21 2.51 -17.24
CA HIS A 80 29.19 1.62 -18.40
C HIS A 80 29.09 0.12 -18.05
N GLU A 81 29.63 -0.30 -16.90
CA GLU A 81 29.48 -1.67 -16.40
C GLU A 81 28.04 -2.01 -16.01
N LEU A 82 27.34 -1.06 -15.37
CA LEU A 82 25.95 -1.21 -14.99
C LEU A 82 25.06 -1.22 -16.24
N PHE A 83 25.35 -0.35 -17.22
CA PHE A 83 24.70 -0.37 -18.53
C PHE A 83 24.78 -1.75 -19.17
N ARG A 84 25.99 -2.32 -19.29
CA ARG A 84 26.19 -3.65 -19.91
C ARG A 84 25.48 -4.78 -19.15
N ARG A 85 25.29 -4.63 -17.83
CA ARG A 85 24.55 -5.61 -17.01
C ARG A 85 23.04 -5.60 -17.31
N TYR A 86 22.45 -4.41 -17.48
CA TYR A 86 21.00 -4.28 -17.73
C TYR A 86 20.63 -4.38 -19.22
N PHE A 87 21.52 -3.92 -20.10
CA PHE A 87 21.30 -3.81 -21.54
C PHE A 87 22.48 -4.40 -22.34
N PRO A 88 22.80 -5.70 -22.19
CA PRO A 88 24.01 -6.30 -22.78
C PRO A 88 24.06 -6.24 -24.31
N ASN A 89 22.89 -6.16 -24.96
CA ASN A 89 22.76 -6.15 -26.42
C ASN A 89 22.52 -4.74 -26.99
N SER A 90 22.46 -3.71 -26.16
CA SER A 90 22.14 -2.35 -26.62
C SER A 90 23.36 -1.65 -27.22
N THR A 91 23.12 -0.89 -28.28
CA THR A 91 24.12 -0.05 -28.96
C THR A 91 24.03 1.43 -28.57
N ALA A 92 23.17 1.80 -27.62
CA ALA A 92 22.86 3.20 -27.29
C ALA A 92 24.05 4.05 -26.80
N LEU A 93 25.10 3.43 -26.24
CA LEU A 93 26.31 4.12 -25.77
C LEU A 93 27.48 4.07 -26.76
N ARG A 94 27.30 3.52 -27.96
CA ARG A 94 28.39 3.46 -28.93
C ARG A 94 28.62 4.83 -29.57
N SER A 95 29.88 5.27 -29.60
CA SER A 95 30.28 6.55 -30.20
C SER A 95 30.20 6.59 -31.73
N ASP A 96 30.07 5.43 -32.40
CA ASP A 96 29.93 5.31 -33.85
C ASP A 96 28.47 5.40 -34.33
N ARG A 97 27.54 5.73 -33.44
CA ARG A 97 26.11 5.90 -33.71
C ARG A 97 25.66 7.33 -33.37
N PRO A 98 24.52 7.80 -33.93
CA PRO A 98 23.90 9.04 -33.49
C PRO A 98 23.67 9.05 -31.98
N SER A 99 23.85 10.22 -31.35
CA SER A 99 23.67 10.38 -29.90
C SER A 99 22.27 9.94 -29.48
N SER A 100 22.21 9.06 -28.49
CA SER A 100 20.96 8.65 -27.84
C SER A 100 20.40 9.72 -26.89
N PHE A 101 21.12 10.83 -26.71
CA PHE A 101 20.84 11.87 -25.72
C PHE A 101 20.34 13.15 -26.38
N SER A 102 19.36 13.79 -25.74
CA SER A 102 18.75 15.03 -26.23
C SER A 102 19.64 16.23 -25.90
N GLU A 103 19.83 17.12 -26.89
CA GLU A 103 20.42 18.45 -26.66
C GLU A 103 19.43 19.41 -25.97
N LYS A 104 18.15 19.07 -25.98
CA LYS A 104 17.04 19.84 -25.40
C LYS A 104 16.27 18.95 -24.41
N PRO A 105 16.85 18.66 -23.23
CA PRO A 105 16.16 17.86 -22.23
C PRO A 105 14.85 18.53 -21.82
N CYS A 106 13.79 17.76 -21.63
CA CYS A 106 12.45 18.27 -21.28
C CYS A 106 12.07 18.03 -19.82
N ILE A 107 12.76 17.12 -19.12
CA ILE A 107 12.51 16.82 -17.71
C ILE A 107 13.41 17.72 -16.87
N HIS A 108 12.81 18.68 -16.15
CA HIS A 108 13.55 19.62 -15.32
C HIS A 108 14.13 18.97 -14.08
N SER A 109 13.41 18.02 -13.51
CA SER A 109 13.81 17.35 -12.28
C SER A 109 13.08 16.03 -12.14
N LEU A 110 13.80 15.00 -11.71
CA LEU A 110 13.27 13.69 -11.42
C LEU A 110 13.50 13.39 -9.94
N LYS A 111 12.42 13.17 -9.20
CA LYS A 111 12.47 12.81 -7.78
C LYS A 111 11.64 11.57 -7.52
N THR A 112 12.01 10.79 -6.49
CA THR A 112 11.10 9.81 -5.89
C THR A 112 10.47 10.39 -4.64
N ILE A 113 9.23 10.05 -4.34
CA ILE A 113 8.54 10.42 -3.09
C ILE A 113 8.18 9.17 -2.25
N GLY A 114 7.83 9.37 -0.98
CA GLY A 114 7.36 8.31 -0.10
C GLY A 114 8.47 7.56 0.65
N SER A 115 8.40 6.23 0.64
CA SER A 115 9.17 5.40 1.59
C SER A 115 10.63 5.13 1.18
N ILE A 116 11.00 5.33 -0.07
CA ILE A 116 12.36 5.04 -0.57
C ILE A 116 13.40 5.89 0.19
N GLY A 117 14.48 5.27 0.63
CA GLY A 117 15.55 5.91 1.42
C GLY A 117 15.13 6.30 2.84
N THR A 118 13.99 5.80 3.33
CA THR A 118 13.54 5.96 4.73
C THR A 118 13.65 4.65 5.51
N ILE A 119 13.48 4.73 6.83
CA ILE A 119 13.27 3.55 7.68
C ILE A 119 12.01 2.74 7.32
N ALA A 120 11.04 3.35 6.63
CA ALA A 120 9.80 2.71 6.21
C ALA A 120 9.90 2.00 4.85
N GLN A 121 11.06 2.03 4.18
CA GLN A 121 11.31 1.29 2.95
C GLN A 121 11.17 -0.22 3.19
N SER A 122 10.48 -0.90 2.27
CA SER A 122 10.27 -2.35 2.33
C SER A 122 10.44 -2.98 0.94
N THR A 123 10.56 -4.31 0.87
CA THR A 123 10.70 -5.04 -0.40
C THR A 123 9.45 -4.96 -1.27
N ILE A 124 8.29 -4.72 -0.65
CA ILE A 124 7.00 -4.50 -1.31
C ILE A 124 6.67 -3.02 -1.52
N SER A 125 7.62 -2.10 -1.25
CA SER A 125 7.40 -0.68 -1.50
C SER A 125 7.32 -0.39 -3.01
N ASP A 126 6.27 0.31 -3.38
CA ASP A 126 6.14 1.04 -4.64
C ASP A 126 7.14 2.21 -4.71
N CYS A 127 7.50 2.61 -5.94
CA CYS A 127 8.33 3.78 -6.18
C CYS A 127 7.60 4.78 -7.09
N ASP A 128 7.14 5.88 -6.48
CA ASP A 128 6.48 6.97 -7.17
C ASP A 128 7.49 8.05 -7.59
N TYR A 129 7.60 8.31 -8.89
CA TYR A 129 8.42 9.38 -9.43
C TYR A 129 7.59 10.64 -9.69
N TRP A 130 8.06 11.75 -9.11
CA TRP A 130 7.63 13.09 -9.46
C TRP A 130 8.49 13.61 -10.62
N VAL A 131 7.94 13.61 -11.83
CA VAL A 131 8.61 14.06 -13.04
C VAL A 131 8.24 15.52 -13.31
N SER A 132 9.12 16.45 -12.95
CA SER A 132 8.86 17.90 -13.14
C SER A 132 9.09 18.30 -14.60
N ILE A 133 8.02 18.76 -15.26
CA ILE A 133 8.01 19.22 -16.65
C ILE A 133 7.32 20.58 -16.77
N ARG A 134 7.40 21.21 -17.95
CA ARG A 134 6.49 22.30 -18.34
C ARG A 134 5.63 21.85 -19.50
N LYS A 135 4.32 21.75 -19.28
CA LYS A 135 3.35 21.32 -20.31
C LYS A 135 3.34 22.26 -21.50
N GLU A 136 3.56 23.56 -21.28
CA GLU A 136 3.66 24.56 -22.36
C GLU A 136 4.86 24.28 -23.28
N GLU A 137 6.00 23.85 -22.74
CA GLU A 137 7.20 23.52 -23.53
C GLU A 137 7.02 22.24 -24.37
N LEU A 138 6.22 21.29 -23.89
CA LEU A 138 5.99 20.00 -24.55
C LEU A 138 4.85 20.02 -25.57
N GLY A 139 3.83 20.85 -25.33
CA GLY A 139 2.56 20.77 -26.04
C GLY A 139 1.82 19.45 -25.79
N LYS A 140 0.63 19.30 -26.39
CA LYS A 140 -0.22 18.12 -26.18
C LYS A 140 0.42 16.83 -26.70
N LYS A 141 1.00 16.87 -27.91
CA LYS A 141 1.65 15.71 -28.53
C LYS A 141 2.86 15.24 -27.72
N GLY A 142 3.76 16.17 -27.36
CA GLY A 142 4.94 15.83 -26.58
C GLY A 142 4.59 15.26 -25.21
N LEU A 143 3.58 15.83 -24.53
CA LEU A 143 3.09 15.28 -23.25
C LEU A 143 2.57 13.85 -23.40
N GLN A 144 1.77 13.57 -24.44
CA GLN A 144 1.26 12.22 -24.70
C GLN A 144 2.39 11.22 -24.95
N LEU A 145 3.37 11.57 -25.81
CA LEU A 145 4.50 10.70 -26.12
C LEU A 145 5.39 10.44 -24.89
N LEU A 146 5.59 11.45 -24.03
CA LEU A 146 6.30 11.28 -22.77
C LEU A 146 5.56 10.34 -21.82
N GLN A 147 4.22 10.45 -21.75
CA GLN A 147 3.39 9.55 -20.95
C GLN A 147 3.46 8.11 -21.46
N GLU A 148 3.43 7.91 -22.78
CA GLU A 148 3.60 6.60 -23.42
C GLU A 148 4.96 5.99 -23.09
N LYS A 149 6.03 6.80 -23.16
CA LYS A 149 7.38 6.42 -22.73
C LYS A 149 7.41 5.99 -21.26
N CYS A 150 6.84 6.79 -20.37
CA CYS A 150 6.72 6.47 -18.94
C CYS A 150 6.02 5.13 -18.72
N ARG A 151 4.83 4.91 -19.30
CA ARG A 151 4.07 3.65 -19.19
C ARG A 151 4.88 2.45 -19.67
N ALA A 152 5.58 2.58 -20.80
CA ALA A 152 6.42 1.51 -21.33
C ALA A 152 7.59 1.15 -20.38
N ILE A 153 8.13 2.13 -19.66
CA ILE A 153 9.16 1.91 -18.62
C ILE A 153 8.54 1.25 -17.37
N GLU A 154 7.34 1.66 -16.94
CA GLU A 154 6.60 1.04 -15.81
C GLU A 154 6.31 -0.44 -16.08
N GLU A 155 5.82 -0.76 -17.27
CA GLU A 155 5.57 -2.16 -17.65
C GLU A 155 6.86 -2.98 -17.66
N TRP A 156 7.97 -2.37 -18.09
CA TRP A 156 9.27 -3.03 -18.11
C TRP A 156 9.83 -3.25 -16.70
N SER A 157 9.66 -2.30 -15.77
CA SER A 157 10.09 -2.44 -14.37
C SER A 157 9.21 -3.45 -13.63
N MET A 158 7.89 -3.46 -13.90
CA MET A 158 6.95 -4.41 -13.30
C MET A 158 7.31 -5.85 -13.66
N LYS A 159 7.68 -6.12 -14.93
CA LYS A 159 8.20 -7.43 -15.38
C LYS A 159 9.48 -7.87 -14.65
N ARG A 160 10.18 -6.94 -13.99
CA ARG A 160 11.38 -7.19 -13.16
C ARG A 160 11.08 -7.22 -11.66
N GLY A 161 9.80 -7.22 -11.28
CA GLY A 161 9.37 -7.29 -9.89
C GLY A 161 9.52 -5.96 -9.14
N SER A 162 9.52 -4.83 -9.84
CA SER A 162 9.52 -3.49 -9.21
C SER A 162 8.34 -2.67 -9.72
N GLU A 163 7.40 -2.40 -8.81
CA GLU A 163 6.27 -1.51 -9.06
C GLU A 163 6.75 -0.06 -9.02
N VAL A 164 6.61 0.63 -10.15
CA VAL A 164 7.04 2.01 -10.38
C VAL A 164 5.91 2.74 -11.07
N HIS A 165 5.70 3.99 -10.66
CA HIS A 165 4.73 4.89 -11.28
C HIS A 165 5.39 6.25 -11.55
N PHE A 166 5.24 6.80 -12.75
CA PHE A 166 5.71 8.13 -13.12
C PHE A 166 4.55 9.11 -13.22
N PHE A 167 4.58 10.14 -12.41
CA PHE A 167 3.61 11.22 -12.44
C PHE A 167 4.21 12.44 -13.13
N LEU A 168 3.66 12.81 -14.28
CA LEU A 168 4.08 13.99 -15.05
C LEU A 168 3.49 15.26 -14.44
N MET A 169 4.32 15.98 -13.67
CA MET A 169 3.88 17.12 -12.87
C MET A 169 4.34 18.44 -13.50
N ASP A 170 3.35 19.27 -13.84
CA ASP A 170 3.61 20.60 -14.38
C ASP A 170 4.12 21.55 -13.28
N ILE A 171 5.25 22.19 -13.54
CA ILE A 171 5.92 23.07 -12.57
C ILE A 171 5.04 24.28 -12.24
N ASP A 172 4.42 24.92 -13.23
CA ASP A 172 3.69 26.17 -13.04
C ASP A 172 2.32 25.92 -12.38
N GLN A 173 1.62 24.85 -12.76
CA GLN A 173 0.41 24.41 -12.05
C GLN A 173 0.71 24.02 -10.61
N THR A 174 1.84 23.34 -10.36
CA THR A 174 2.24 22.96 -8.99
C THR A 174 2.58 24.18 -8.15
N LYS A 175 3.24 25.18 -8.76
CA LYS A 175 3.60 26.44 -8.14
C LYS A 175 2.40 27.20 -7.58
N GLU A 176 1.30 27.22 -8.34
CA GLU A 176 0.05 27.87 -7.95
C GLU A 176 -0.91 26.91 -7.19
N ASN A 177 -0.45 25.75 -6.71
CA ASN A 177 -1.26 24.74 -6.02
C ASN A 177 -2.50 24.24 -6.81
N ASN A 178 -2.45 24.35 -8.14
CA ASN A 178 -3.56 24.02 -9.04
C ASN A 178 -3.23 22.84 -9.97
N PHE A 179 -2.40 21.92 -9.49
CA PHE A 179 -2.12 20.68 -10.22
C PHE A 179 -3.25 19.67 -9.99
N GLU A 180 -3.45 18.81 -10.97
CA GLU A 180 -4.32 17.64 -10.87
C GLU A 180 -3.52 16.49 -10.27
N SER A 181 -4.13 15.73 -9.37
CA SER A 181 -3.60 14.42 -8.97
C SER A 181 -4.24 13.36 -9.87
N GLU A 182 -3.44 12.57 -10.59
CA GLU A 182 -3.91 11.43 -11.40
C GLU A 182 -4.46 10.26 -10.54
N THR A 183 -4.71 10.49 -9.25
CA THR A 183 -5.46 9.56 -8.42
C THR A 183 -6.89 9.50 -8.96
N ASP A 184 -7.23 8.40 -9.63
CA ASP A 184 -8.52 8.06 -10.25
C ASP A 184 -9.68 8.93 -9.78
N GLU A 185 -10.41 9.51 -10.74
CA GLU A 185 -11.54 10.46 -10.58
C GLU A 185 -12.71 9.98 -9.68
N GLU A 186 -12.62 8.81 -9.08
CA GLU A 186 -13.65 8.24 -8.23
C GLU A 186 -13.30 8.35 -6.73
N SER A 187 -13.69 9.48 -6.14
CA SER A 187 -13.87 9.74 -4.70
C SER A 187 -12.61 10.02 -3.86
N ALA A 188 -12.63 11.19 -3.21
CA ALA A 188 -11.71 11.71 -2.17
C ALA A 188 -10.23 11.96 -2.55
N GLY A 189 -9.63 11.21 -3.50
CA GLY A 189 -8.22 11.34 -3.89
C GLY A 189 -7.88 12.62 -4.65
N SER A 190 -8.78 13.08 -5.53
CA SER A 190 -8.63 14.30 -6.36
C SER A 190 -8.54 15.62 -5.58
N SER A 191 -8.77 15.57 -4.26
CA SER A 191 -8.73 16.72 -3.35
C SER A 191 -7.48 16.76 -2.46
N ILE A 192 -6.48 15.90 -2.69
CA ILE A 192 -5.26 15.76 -1.86
C ILE A 192 -4.05 16.43 -2.56
N LYS A 193 -4.10 17.74 -2.75
CA LYS A 193 -3.05 18.51 -3.45
C LYS A 193 -1.95 18.97 -2.48
N LEU A 194 -2.29 19.70 -1.44
CA LEU A 194 -1.34 20.29 -0.50
C LEU A 194 -0.68 19.25 0.40
N LEU A 195 -1.41 18.19 0.80
CA LEU A 195 -0.84 17.03 1.48
C LEU A 195 0.17 16.29 0.61
N LEU A 196 -0.11 16.14 -0.69
CA LEU A 196 0.83 15.52 -1.62
C LEU A 196 2.06 16.41 -1.84
N LYS A 197 1.88 17.73 -1.90
CA LYS A 197 2.99 18.69 -1.97
C LYS A 197 3.83 18.70 -0.69
N ASP A 198 3.22 18.57 0.49
CA ASP A 198 3.93 18.38 1.75
C ASP A 198 4.70 17.06 1.78
N GLU A 199 4.10 15.96 1.32
CA GLU A 199 4.77 14.65 1.12
C GLU A 199 6.00 14.78 0.23
N LEU A 200 5.87 15.46 -0.91
CA LEU A 200 6.96 15.75 -1.82
C LEU A 200 8.07 16.50 -1.09
N PHE A 201 7.76 17.63 -0.45
CA PHE A 201 8.77 18.44 0.23
C PHE A 201 9.47 17.72 1.38
N ARG A 202 8.75 16.90 2.14
CA ARG A 202 9.31 16.20 3.30
C ARG A 202 10.05 14.90 2.96
N THR A 203 9.67 14.16 1.91
CA THR A 203 10.21 12.81 1.65
C THR A 203 11.12 12.68 0.44
N HIS A 204 11.10 13.63 -0.49
CA HIS A 204 11.69 13.38 -1.80
C HIS A 204 13.19 13.08 -1.74
N ILE A 205 13.61 12.25 -2.70
CA ILE A 205 15.00 12.11 -3.09
C ILE A 205 15.12 12.71 -4.48
N LEU A 206 15.99 13.70 -4.64
CA LEU A 206 16.40 14.16 -5.97
C LEU A 206 17.24 13.05 -6.61
N VAL A 207 16.64 12.39 -7.60
CA VAL A 207 17.32 11.33 -8.36
C VAL A 207 18.19 11.95 -9.43
N ALA A 208 17.65 12.89 -10.19
CA ALA A 208 18.37 13.59 -11.25
C ALA A 208 17.78 14.99 -11.52
N GLY A 209 18.63 15.87 -12.07
CA GLY A 209 18.25 17.20 -12.54
C GLY A 209 18.16 18.27 -11.48
N LYS A 210 17.33 19.29 -11.72
CA LYS A 210 17.33 20.53 -10.95
C LYS A 210 16.78 20.32 -9.53
N MET A 211 17.39 20.99 -8.56
CA MET A 211 16.95 20.97 -7.15
C MET A 211 15.65 21.78 -6.97
N LEU A 212 14.90 21.48 -5.90
CA LEU A 212 13.78 22.35 -5.50
C LEU A 212 14.31 23.64 -4.86
N LEU A 213 13.79 24.78 -5.31
CA LEU A 213 14.13 26.08 -4.72
C LEU A 213 13.71 26.15 -3.25
N TRP A 214 12.63 25.46 -2.87
CA TRP A 214 12.04 25.44 -1.52
C TRP A 214 13.03 25.12 -0.39
N TRP A 215 14.06 24.30 -0.64
CA TRP A 215 15.11 24.00 0.35
C TRP A 215 15.93 25.23 0.76
N PHE A 216 15.92 26.27 -0.06
CA PHE A 216 16.72 27.47 0.12
C PHE A 216 15.86 28.71 0.37
N ILE A 217 14.58 28.50 0.70
CA ILE A 217 13.65 29.53 1.14
C ILE A 217 13.36 29.34 2.63
N PRO A 218 13.50 30.39 3.46
CA PRO A 218 13.23 30.29 4.90
C PRO A 218 11.84 29.71 5.21
N PRO A 219 11.71 28.87 6.25
CA PRO A 219 10.41 28.40 6.72
C PRO A 219 9.61 29.53 7.39
N GLY A 220 8.30 29.37 7.48
CA GLY A 220 7.41 30.30 8.18
C GLY A 220 7.11 31.63 7.45
N LEU A 221 7.40 31.72 6.15
CA LEU A 221 7.00 32.88 5.33
C LEU A 221 5.53 32.76 4.92
N THR A 222 4.83 33.89 4.83
CA THR A 222 3.55 33.99 4.11
C THR A 222 3.77 33.87 2.60
N GLU A 223 2.70 33.66 1.82
CA GLU A 223 2.80 33.57 0.36
C GLU A 223 3.41 34.83 -0.27
N GLY A 224 2.98 36.02 0.17
CA GLY A 224 3.53 37.29 -0.32
C GLY A 224 5.01 37.45 0.01
N GLU A 225 5.42 37.06 1.22
CA GLU A 225 6.82 37.08 1.63
C GLU A 225 7.67 36.07 0.84
N TYR A 226 7.13 34.87 0.56
CA TYR A 226 7.77 33.89 -0.32
C TYR A 226 8.04 34.48 -1.70
N ARG A 227 7.01 35.03 -2.36
CA ARG A 227 7.11 35.63 -3.70
C ARG A 227 8.12 36.77 -3.72
N ASN A 228 8.08 37.65 -2.71
CA ASN A 228 9.03 38.75 -2.55
C ASN A 228 10.47 38.26 -2.30
N PHE A 229 10.65 37.21 -1.50
CA PHE A 229 11.97 36.64 -1.22
C PHE A 229 12.60 36.05 -2.48
N VAL A 230 11.84 35.26 -3.25
CA VAL A 230 12.30 34.70 -4.54
C VAL A 230 12.63 35.81 -5.53
N HIS A 231 11.77 36.83 -5.68
CA HIS A 231 12.03 37.98 -6.54
C HIS A 231 13.33 38.71 -6.14
N ASN A 232 13.57 38.89 -4.84
CA ASN A 232 14.80 39.51 -4.35
C ASN A 232 16.05 38.67 -4.59
N LEU A 233 15.97 37.34 -4.50
CA LEU A 233 17.10 36.46 -4.83
C LEU A 233 17.48 36.57 -6.30
N VAL A 234 16.50 36.61 -7.20
CA VAL A 234 16.72 36.70 -8.64
C VAL A 234 17.20 38.09 -9.04
N SER A 235 16.50 39.16 -8.65
CA SER A 235 16.83 40.55 -9.02
C SER A 235 18.21 41.00 -8.51
N ARG A 236 18.68 40.44 -7.39
CA ARG A 236 20.01 40.70 -6.82
C ARG A 236 21.08 39.73 -7.33
N ASN A 237 20.80 38.94 -8.37
CA ASN A 237 21.71 37.93 -8.94
C ASN A 237 22.30 36.98 -7.89
N LYS A 238 21.54 36.64 -6.84
CA LYS A 238 21.96 35.64 -5.84
C LYS A 238 21.75 34.21 -6.36
N ILE A 239 20.74 34.02 -7.20
CA ILE A 239 20.45 32.77 -7.88
C ILE A 239 20.08 33.05 -9.34
N ARG A 240 20.20 32.05 -10.21
CA ARG A 240 19.54 32.04 -11.52
C ARG A 240 18.28 31.18 -11.41
N ALA A 241 17.13 31.75 -11.76
CA ALA A 241 15.84 31.06 -11.60
C ALA A 241 15.79 29.71 -12.34
N ASN A 242 16.42 29.64 -13.52
CA ASN A 242 16.42 28.44 -14.37
C ASN A 242 17.24 27.26 -13.82
N ASP A 243 18.07 27.48 -12.80
CA ASP A 243 18.90 26.44 -12.17
C ASP A 243 18.09 25.59 -11.17
N PHE A 244 16.90 26.06 -10.78
CA PHE A 244 16.05 25.42 -9.77
C PHE A 244 14.65 25.14 -10.32
N VAL A 245 13.94 24.22 -9.68
CA VAL A 245 12.49 24.06 -9.83
C VAL A 245 11.80 24.75 -8.66
N ASP A 246 11.10 25.84 -8.96
CA ASP A 246 10.26 26.55 -8.02
C ASP A 246 8.82 26.00 -8.07
N LEU A 247 8.47 25.19 -7.08
CA LEU A 247 7.11 24.67 -6.90
C LEU A 247 6.27 25.56 -5.98
N GLY A 248 6.68 26.79 -5.69
CA GLY A 248 5.89 27.78 -4.97
C GLY A 248 5.74 27.55 -3.47
N TYR A 249 4.91 28.40 -2.87
CA TYR A 249 4.56 28.37 -1.46
C TYR A 249 3.68 27.16 -1.12
N LEU A 250 3.92 26.53 0.03
CA LEU A 250 3.05 25.51 0.60
C LEU A 250 2.16 26.19 1.65
N SER A 251 0.88 26.37 1.31
CA SER A 251 -0.11 26.93 2.22
C SER A 251 -0.51 25.91 3.30
N ASP A 252 -1.25 26.40 4.31
CA ASP A 252 -1.96 25.54 5.24
C ASP A 252 -2.83 24.53 4.50
N ILE A 253 -2.88 23.30 5.02
CA ILE A 253 -3.67 22.22 4.44
C ILE A 253 -5.12 22.39 4.92
N PRO A 254 -6.09 22.60 4.02
CA PRO A 254 -7.50 22.72 4.39
C PRO A 254 -7.99 21.49 5.14
N LYS A 255 -8.81 21.68 6.19
CA LYS A 255 -9.44 20.56 6.92
C LYS A 255 -10.23 19.64 6.01
N ALA A 256 -10.83 20.18 4.95
CA ALA A 256 -11.51 19.42 3.91
C ALA A 256 -10.59 18.42 3.20
N GLU A 257 -9.38 18.85 2.86
CA GLU A 257 -8.37 18.00 2.23
C GLU A 257 -7.85 16.92 3.19
N ILE A 258 -7.58 17.28 4.45
CA ILE A 258 -7.19 16.31 5.50
C ILE A 258 -8.28 15.24 5.67
N PHE A 259 -9.55 15.66 5.69
CA PHE A 259 -10.67 14.73 5.77
C PHE A 259 -10.75 13.80 4.55
N GLY A 260 -10.48 14.31 3.34
CA GLY A 260 -10.41 13.50 2.12
C GLY A 260 -9.31 12.44 2.19
N ALA A 261 -8.14 12.83 2.68
CA ALA A 261 -7.04 11.91 2.92
C ALA A 261 -7.39 10.84 3.97
N CYS A 262 -8.15 11.17 5.02
CA CYS A 262 -8.63 10.19 5.98
C CYS A 262 -9.57 9.16 5.33
N LEU A 263 -10.51 9.59 4.49
CA LEU A 263 -11.41 8.67 3.77
C LEU A 263 -10.63 7.74 2.84
N TRP A 264 -9.67 8.30 2.09
CA TRP A 264 -8.79 7.53 1.22
C TRP A 264 -7.96 6.51 2.00
N GLN A 265 -7.40 6.92 3.13
CA GLN A 265 -6.61 6.02 3.96
C GLN A 265 -7.44 4.90 4.57
N MET A 266 -8.70 5.16 4.92
CA MET A 266 -9.60 4.13 5.46
C MET A 266 -9.90 3.06 4.42
N ASN A 267 -10.04 3.46 3.16
CA ASN A 267 -10.24 2.54 2.05
C ASN A 267 -9.06 1.55 1.89
N LYS A 268 -7.83 2.00 2.21
CA LYS A 268 -6.61 1.17 2.14
C LYS A 268 -6.34 0.38 3.43
N ALA A 269 -7.01 0.72 4.53
CA ALA A 269 -6.68 0.21 5.87
C ALA A 269 -6.97 -1.27 6.08
N LEU A 270 -7.96 -1.82 5.37
CA LEU A 270 -8.29 -3.24 5.47
C LEU A 270 -7.25 -4.16 4.77
N ASP A 271 -6.47 -3.62 3.83
CA ASP A 271 -5.46 -4.39 3.09
C ASP A 271 -4.02 -4.07 3.58
N SER A 272 -3.74 -2.82 3.98
CA SER A 272 -2.43 -2.41 4.51
C SER A 272 -2.58 -1.70 5.87
N PRO A 273 -2.74 -2.45 6.97
CA PRO A 273 -3.07 -1.91 8.28
C PRO A 273 -2.00 -0.97 8.84
N PHE A 274 -0.72 -1.34 8.80
CA PHE A 274 0.33 -0.60 9.50
C PHE A 274 0.58 0.78 8.90
N LYS A 275 0.74 0.85 7.57
CA LYS A 275 0.85 2.12 6.82
C LYS A 275 -0.37 3.00 7.10
N SER A 276 -1.56 2.40 7.20
CA SER A 276 -2.80 3.12 7.45
C SER A 276 -2.91 3.67 8.86
N VAL A 277 -2.56 2.90 9.89
CA VAL A 277 -2.52 3.38 11.28
C VAL A 277 -1.59 4.58 11.42
N ILE A 278 -0.38 4.51 10.86
CA ILE A 278 0.61 5.61 10.93
C ILE A 278 0.07 6.85 10.20
N LYS A 279 -0.48 6.68 8.99
CA LYS A 279 -1.05 7.79 8.22
C LYS A 279 -2.28 8.39 8.90
N PHE A 280 -3.14 7.58 9.51
CA PHE A 280 -4.26 8.10 10.30
C PHE A 280 -3.79 8.92 11.48
N ALA A 281 -2.81 8.41 12.22
CA ALA A 281 -2.26 9.09 13.37
C ALA A 281 -1.67 10.47 12.98
N TYR A 282 -1.02 10.55 11.80
CA TYR A 282 -0.58 11.83 11.24
C TYR A 282 -1.74 12.76 10.88
N LEU A 283 -2.75 12.26 10.16
CA LEU A 283 -3.89 13.09 9.75
C LEU A 283 -4.71 13.58 10.95
N GLU A 284 -4.84 12.76 12.01
CA GLU A 284 -5.46 13.16 13.27
C GLU A 284 -4.65 14.26 13.98
N LEU A 285 -3.32 14.14 14.02
CA LEU A 285 -2.45 15.20 14.53
C LEU A 285 -2.71 16.53 13.79
N LEU A 286 -2.84 16.50 12.45
CA LEU A 286 -3.17 17.69 11.66
C LEU A 286 -4.57 18.24 11.97
N LEU A 287 -5.58 17.37 12.18
CA LEU A 287 -6.95 17.79 12.50
C LEU A 287 -7.08 18.43 13.88
N HIS A 288 -6.29 17.98 14.85
CA HIS A 288 -6.30 18.46 16.23
C HIS A 288 -5.53 19.77 16.46
N GLY A 289 -4.73 20.22 15.48
CA GLY A 289 -4.11 21.54 15.51
C GLY A 289 -5.16 22.65 15.66
N THR A 290 -5.17 23.34 16.81
CA THR A 290 -6.12 24.43 17.11
C THR A 290 -5.67 25.78 16.57
N THR A 291 -4.43 25.88 16.10
CA THR A 291 -3.86 27.08 15.47
C THR A 291 -3.66 26.83 13.98
N THR A 292 -3.76 27.89 13.17
CA THR A 292 -3.29 27.95 11.78
C THR A 292 -1.75 27.85 11.65
N THR A 293 -1.05 27.47 12.73
CA THR A 293 0.41 27.51 12.81
C THR A 293 0.93 26.35 13.66
N LEU A 294 0.75 25.13 13.16
CA LEU A 294 1.77 24.10 13.34
C LEU A 294 2.61 24.15 12.05
N PRO A 295 3.95 24.29 12.11
CA PRO A 295 4.75 24.22 10.90
C PRO A 295 4.48 22.88 10.24
N LEU A 296 4.20 22.92 8.93
CA LEU A 296 4.03 21.70 8.16
C LEU A 296 5.26 20.82 8.36
N PHE A 297 5.06 19.52 8.31
CA PHE A 297 6.12 18.59 8.67
C PHE A 297 7.33 18.70 7.74
N SER A 298 7.09 19.09 6.48
CA SER A 298 8.15 19.48 5.55
C SER A 298 9.05 20.61 6.09
N ASP A 299 8.50 21.65 6.74
CA ASP A 299 9.29 22.72 7.34
C ASP A 299 10.18 22.21 8.48
N ARG A 300 9.75 21.21 9.25
CA ARG A 300 10.58 20.57 10.27
C ARG A 300 11.82 19.92 9.66
N VAL A 301 11.64 19.15 8.58
CA VAL A 301 12.74 18.54 7.83
C VAL A 301 13.64 19.64 7.23
N LYS A 302 13.06 20.71 6.68
CA LYS A 302 13.81 21.85 6.13
C LYS A 302 14.70 22.51 7.17
N CYS A 303 14.17 22.76 8.37
CA CYS A 303 14.93 23.30 9.50
C CYS A 303 16.12 22.40 9.84
N LEU A 304 15.90 21.09 9.99
CA LEU A 304 16.98 20.15 10.34
C LEU A 304 18.09 20.07 9.29
N VAL A 305 17.76 20.21 8.01
CA VAL A 305 18.73 20.05 6.91
C VAL A 305 19.40 21.36 6.51
N THR A 306 18.63 22.44 6.36
CA THR A 306 19.10 23.69 5.72
C THR A 306 18.88 24.96 6.54
N TYR A 307 18.03 24.94 7.58
CA TYR A 307 17.73 26.10 8.42
C TYR A 307 17.84 25.76 9.92
N GLN A 308 18.94 25.15 10.34
CA GLN A 308 19.11 24.71 11.73
C GLN A 308 19.06 25.90 12.70
N GLU A 309 19.44 27.10 12.24
CA GLU A 309 19.33 28.36 12.97
C GLU A 309 17.89 28.77 13.31
N LYS A 310 16.89 28.13 12.70
CA LYS A 310 15.45 28.34 12.96
C LYS A 310 14.86 27.35 13.96
N LEU A 311 15.63 26.36 14.41
CA LEU A 311 15.22 25.43 15.46
C LEU A 311 15.26 26.11 16.84
N PRO A 312 14.50 25.62 17.84
CA PRO A 312 14.68 26.02 19.23
C PRO A 312 16.13 25.85 19.68
N ALA A 313 16.63 26.71 20.58
CA ALA A 313 18.03 26.74 20.97
C ALA A 313 18.52 25.39 21.54
N GLU A 314 17.66 24.68 22.25
CA GLU A 314 17.91 23.33 22.77
C GLU A 314 18.06 22.25 21.68
N GLU A 315 17.63 22.53 20.45
CA GLU A 315 17.74 21.64 19.28
C GLU A 315 18.74 22.18 18.23
N GLN A 316 19.34 23.36 18.47
CA GLN A 316 20.34 23.95 17.57
C GLN A 316 21.69 23.22 17.69
N GLY A 317 22.00 22.42 16.66
CA GLY A 317 23.22 21.61 16.54
C GLY A 317 23.14 20.30 17.32
N THR A 318 23.44 19.16 16.64
CA THR A 318 23.64 17.76 17.13
C THR A 318 22.86 16.66 16.40
N ILE A 319 22.25 16.89 15.23
CA ILE A 319 21.70 15.78 14.43
C ILE A 319 22.53 15.62 13.16
N ASP A 320 23.14 14.44 12.99
CA ASP A 320 23.79 14.08 11.73
C ASP A 320 22.73 14.03 10.63
N LEU A 321 23.03 14.54 9.43
CA LEU A 321 22.13 14.45 8.29
C LEU A 321 21.76 12.99 7.95
N ALA A 322 22.65 12.05 8.26
CA ALA A 322 22.37 10.61 8.16
C ALA A 322 21.27 10.14 9.13
N GLU A 323 21.01 10.84 10.23
CA GLU A 323 19.96 10.54 11.21
C GLU A 323 18.64 11.25 10.93
N VAL A 324 18.61 12.20 9.99
CA VAL A 324 17.37 12.87 9.58
C VAL A 324 16.55 11.88 8.73
N ASP A 325 15.48 11.34 9.31
CA ASP A 325 14.50 10.50 8.62
C ASP A 325 13.08 11.08 8.77
N PRO A 326 12.41 11.44 7.66
CA PRO A 326 11.07 12.03 7.70
C PRO A 326 10.01 11.15 8.37
N TYR A 327 10.11 9.83 8.30
CA TYR A 327 9.15 8.92 8.93
C TYR A 327 9.39 8.80 10.44
N ILE A 328 10.64 8.83 10.89
CA ILE A 328 10.98 8.83 12.33
C ILE A 328 10.58 10.12 13.00
N LEU A 329 10.93 11.24 12.38
CA LEU A 329 10.55 12.56 12.86
C LEU A 329 9.01 12.64 12.97
N LEU A 330 8.28 12.07 11.99
CA LEU A 330 6.83 12.08 11.97
C LEU A 330 6.27 11.22 13.08
N ALA A 331 6.82 10.02 13.25
CA ALA A 331 6.46 9.12 14.33
C ALA A 331 6.71 9.74 15.71
N ARG A 332 7.82 10.46 15.92
CA ARG A 332 8.10 11.15 17.19
C ARG A 332 6.97 12.11 17.55
N ASP A 333 6.56 12.96 16.62
CA ASP A 333 5.54 13.98 16.88
C ASP A 333 4.16 13.35 17.08
N ILE A 334 3.82 12.32 16.30
CA ILE A 334 2.61 11.51 16.49
C ILE A 334 2.59 10.90 17.90
N ILE A 335 3.66 10.19 18.29
CA ILE A 335 3.71 9.51 19.58
C ILE A 335 3.68 10.51 20.74
N ALA A 336 4.35 11.65 20.59
CA ALA A 336 4.30 12.73 21.57
C ALA A 336 2.86 13.25 21.75
N PHE A 337 2.12 13.45 20.65
CA PHE A 337 0.72 13.87 20.66
C PHE A 337 -0.18 12.88 21.41
N TYR A 338 -0.18 11.59 21.06
CA TYR A 338 -1.02 10.59 21.73
C TYR A 338 -0.60 10.30 23.19
N LYS A 339 0.60 10.69 23.61
CA LYS A 339 1.04 10.55 25.01
C LYS A 339 0.56 11.69 25.92
N GLN A 340 0.03 12.78 25.37
CA GLN A 340 -0.43 13.93 26.18
C GLN A 340 -1.63 13.58 27.08
N GLU A 341 -2.50 12.68 26.63
CA GLU A 341 -3.68 12.25 27.38
C GLU A 341 -3.55 10.79 27.86
N LYS A 342 -3.91 10.52 29.12
CA LYS A 342 -3.87 9.16 29.69
C LYS A 342 -4.80 8.18 28.95
N SER A 343 -5.94 8.66 28.46
CA SER A 343 -6.89 7.89 27.63
C SER A 343 -6.28 7.36 26.33
N GLU A 344 -5.24 8.04 25.83
CA GLU A 344 -4.67 7.83 24.49
C GLU A 344 -3.39 6.97 24.52
N GLN A 345 -2.88 6.61 25.71
CA GLN A 345 -1.67 5.81 25.87
C GLN A 345 -1.72 4.45 25.15
N LYS A 346 -2.89 3.79 25.15
CA LYS A 346 -3.07 2.53 24.41
C LYS A 346 -2.91 2.71 22.89
N ARG A 347 -3.33 3.87 22.36
CA ARG A 347 -3.18 4.20 20.93
C ARG A 347 -1.74 4.56 20.60
N ALA A 348 -1.06 5.33 21.45
CA ALA A 348 0.37 5.61 21.30
C ALA A 348 1.17 4.30 21.20
N SER A 349 0.91 3.34 22.09
CA SER A 349 1.53 2.01 22.06
C SER A 349 1.25 1.28 20.75
N LEU A 350 -0.01 1.19 20.31
CA LEU A 350 -0.36 0.53 19.04
C LEU A 350 0.30 1.19 17.81
N ILE A 351 0.34 2.52 17.76
CA ILE A 351 0.98 3.26 16.66
C ILE A 351 2.48 2.95 16.62
N GLN A 352 3.13 2.90 17.79
CA GLN A 352 4.53 2.54 17.92
C GLN A 352 4.80 1.09 17.48
N GLU A 353 3.93 0.15 17.87
CA GLU A 353 3.95 -1.25 17.43
C GLU A 353 3.79 -1.36 15.90
N CYS A 354 2.82 -0.64 15.32
CA CYS A 354 2.59 -0.62 13.86
C CYS A 354 3.76 0.02 13.09
N LEU A 355 4.36 1.08 13.63
CA LEU A 355 5.58 1.68 13.06
C LEU A 355 6.70 0.65 13.02
N PHE A 356 6.97 -0.03 14.14
CA PHE A 356 8.01 -1.06 14.19
C PHE A 356 7.71 -2.22 13.23
N LEU A 357 6.49 -2.72 13.19
CA LEU A 357 6.09 -3.77 12.24
C LEU A 357 6.23 -3.32 10.78
N LYS A 358 5.95 -2.05 10.47
CA LYS A 358 6.13 -1.49 9.12
C LYS A 358 7.61 -1.47 8.68
N THR A 359 8.54 -1.21 9.59
CA THR A 359 9.97 -1.32 9.30
C THR A 359 10.36 -2.79 9.11
N LEU A 360 9.65 -3.73 9.78
CA LEU A 360 9.93 -5.16 9.68
C LEU A 360 9.55 -5.83 8.35
N GLU A 361 8.60 -5.26 7.60
CA GLU A 361 8.14 -5.79 6.30
C GLU A 361 9.29 -5.94 5.28
N GLY A 362 10.35 -5.13 5.40
CA GLY A 362 11.49 -5.11 4.48
C GLY A 362 12.62 -6.11 4.74
N PHE A 363 12.62 -6.84 5.87
CA PHE A 363 13.78 -7.67 6.22
C PHE A 363 13.75 -9.04 5.55
N GLU A 364 14.44 -9.26 4.43
CA GLU A 364 14.74 -10.65 4.04
C GLU A 364 15.61 -11.35 5.09
N SER A 365 15.53 -12.68 5.15
CA SER A 365 16.30 -13.52 6.08
C SER A 365 17.76 -13.04 6.17
N GLN A 366 18.27 -12.84 7.38
CA GLN A 366 19.62 -12.35 7.72
C GLN A 366 20.79 -13.17 7.12
N LYS A 367 20.51 -14.21 6.32
CA LYS A 367 21.49 -15.10 5.71
C LYS A 367 22.40 -14.43 4.67
N ASN A 368 22.06 -13.23 4.18
CA ASN A 368 22.81 -12.54 3.13
C ASN A 368 23.66 -11.35 3.62
N THR A 369 23.69 -11.03 4.91
CA THR A 369 24.56 -9.95 5.42
C THR A 369 26.03 -10.37 5.35
N LYS A 370 26.83 -9.65 4.55
CA LYS A 370 28.28 -9.83 4.48
C LYS A 370 28.92 -9.56 5.84
N PHE A 371 29.99 -10.29 6.14
CA PHE A 371 30.78 -10.11 7.36
C PHE A 371 31.26 -8.64 7.48
N GLY A 372 30.93 -7.97 8.60
CA GLY A 372 31.36 -6.60 8.87
C GLY A 372 30.37 -5.48 8.50
N GLN A 373 29.21 -5.78 7.91
CA GLN A 373 28.14 -4.77 7.69
C GLN A 373 27.08 -4.83 8.80
N THR A 374 26.73 -3.67 9.36
CA THR A 374 25.53 -3.52 10.21
C THR A 374 24.31 -3.92 9.38
N SER A 375 23.59 -4.96 9.81
CA SER A 375 22.36 -5.36 9.12
C SER A 375 21.37 -4.18 9.13
N HIS A 376 20.58 -4.02 8.06
CA HIS A 376 19.54 -2.98 8.00
C HIS A 376 18.66 -3.01 9.27
N LEU A 377 18.42 -4.19 9.84
CA LEU A 377 17.65 -4.37 11.07
C LEU A 377 18.33 -3.71 12.28
N LYS A 378 19.64 -3.92 12.43
CA LYS A 378 20.40 -3.32 13.52
C LYS A 378 20.40 -1.80 13.41
N ALA A 379 20.62 -1.24 12.22
CA ALA A 379 20.56 0.21 11.99
C ALA A 379 19.16 0.78 12.28
N THR A 380 18.09 0.12 11.82
CA THR A 380 16.69 0.45 12.12
C THR A 380 16.42 0.43 13.63
N MET A 381 16.89 -0.60 14.34
CA MET A 381 16.72 -0.71 15.79
C MET A 381 17.47 0.38 16.56
N GLU A 382 18.74 0.63 16.20
CA GLU A 382 19.56 1.70 16.80
C GLU A 382 18.89 3.06 16.60
N MET A 383 18.39 3.33 15.39
CA MET A 383 17.69 4.57 15.07
C MET A 383 16.38 4.69 15.86
N MET A 384 15.53 3.67 15.87
CA MET A 384 14.29 3.71 16.66
C MET A 384 14.55 3.82 18.17
N GLN A 385 15.64 3.23 18.67
CA GLN A 385 16.05 3.36 20.07
C GLN A 385 16.52 4.78 20.40
N ALA A 386 17.37 5.38 19.55
CA ALA A 386 17.87 6.74 19.72
C ALA A 386 16.74 7.78 19.77
N TRP A 387 15.64 7.52 19.04
CA TRP A 387 14.47 8.39 19.00
C TRP A 387 13.35 7.97 19.98
N HIS A 388 13.61 7.02 20.89
CA HIS A 388 12.63 6.51 21.87
C HIS A 388 11.33 5.95 21.25
N LEU A 389 11.43 5.40 20.03
CA LEU A 389 10.36 4.79 19.26
C LEU A 389 10.37 3.26 19.27
N LEU A 390 11.38 2.61 19.88
CA LEU A 390 11.41 1.15 19.99
C LEU A 390 10.32 0.65 20.97
N PRO A 391 9.40 -0.25 20.56
CA PRO A 391 8.37 -0.78 21.46
C PRO A 391 8.96 -1.55 22.65
N GLU A 392 8.31 -1.51 23.81
CA GLU A 392 8.80 -2.21 25.02
C GLU A 392 9.00 -3.73 24.79
N ASN A 393 8.07 -4.37 24.07
CA ASN A 393 8.12 -5.80 23.75
C ASN A 393 8.68 -6.07 22.32
N TYR A 394 9.63 -5.27 21.84
CA TYR A 394 10.18 -5.38 20.47
C TYR A 394 10.66 -6.80 20.12
N SER A 395 11.18 -7.57 21.08
CA SER A 395 11.66 -8.95 20.87
C SER A 395 10.55 -9.90 20.40
N HIS A 396 9.31 -9.69 20.84
CA HIS A 396 8.15 -10.43 20.35
C HIS A 396 7.84 -10.07 18.89
N PHE A 397 7.90 -8.77 18.52
CA PHE A 397 7.66 -8.29 17.16
C PHE A 397 8.76 -8.68 16.17
N LEU A 398 10.01 -8.85 16.61
CA LEU A 398 11.09 -9.39 15.75
C LEU A 398 10.76 -10.77 15.16
N ARG A 399 9.90 -11.53 15.83
CA ARG A 399 9.41 -12.85 15.39
C ARG A 399 8.09 -12.78 14.65
N PHE A 400 7.69 -11.61 14.14
CA PHE A 400 6.40 -11.39 13.48
C PHE A 400 6.07 -12.42 12.40
N ARG A 401 7.07 -12.87 11.64
CA ARG A 401 6.91 -13.90 10.60
C ARG A 401 6.63 -15.30 11.13
N ASP A 402 6.97 -15.54 12.39
CA ASP A 402 6.76 -16.80 13.09
C ASP A 402 5.52 -16.76 14.02
N TRP A 403 4.78 -15.64 14.01
CA TRP A 403 3.58 -15.50 14.83
C TRP A 403 2.55 -16.56 14.45
N LYS A 404 2.01 -17.21 15.48
CA LYS A 404 0.94 -18.17 15.30
C LYS A 404 -0.38 -17.48 14.98
N TYR A 405 -1.35 -18.27 14.51
CA TYR A 405 -2.69 -17.79 14.18
C TYR A 405 -3.29 -16.89 15.28
N LYS A 406 -3.22 -17.32 16.55
CA LYS A 406 -3.76 -16.55 17.68
C LYS A 406 -3.07 -15.20 17.90
N GLU A 407 -1.76 -15.11 17.67
CA GLU A 407 -1.01 -13.85 17.79
C GLU A 407 -1.43 -12.87 16.69
N LEU A 408 -1.57 -13.34 15.45
CA LEU A 408 -2.05 -12.55 14.31
C LEU A 408 -3.48 -12.03 14.54
N ILE A 409 -4.38 -12.85 15.10
CA ILE A 409 -5.74 -12.41 15.45
C ILE A 409 -5.73 -11.44 16.62
N GLY A 410 -4.94 -11.70 17.65
CA GLY A 410 -4.84 -10.83 18.83
C GLY A 410 -4.34 -9.43 18.47
N PHE A 411 -3.31 -9.33 17.62
CA PHE A 411 -2.82 -8.04 17.15
C PHE A 411 -3.77 -7.39 16.15
N GLY A 412 -4.32 -8.18 15.21
CA GLY A 412 -5.30 -7.72 14.24
C GLY A 412 -6.51 -7.06 14.91
N ALA A 413 -7.03 -7.66 15.98
CA ALA A 413 -8.14 -7.09 16.74
C ALA A 413 -7.83 -5.68 17.27
N LYS A 414 -6.62 -5.45 17.80
CA LYS A 414 -6.18 -4.11 18.24
C LYS A 414 -6.19 -3.10 17.09
N VAL A 415 -5.69 -3.50 15.91
CA VAL A 415 -5.66 -2.63 14.73
C VAL A 415 -7.07 -2.31 14.25
N HIS A 416 -7.94 -3.32 14.11
CA HIS A 416 -9.32 -3.12 13.67
C HIS A 416 -10.12 -2.27 14.67
N ASP A 417 -9.91 -2.44 15.98
CA ASP A 417 -10.52 -1.58 16.99
C ASP A 417 -10.07 -0.12 16.81
N TYR A 418 -8.78 0.11 16.56
CA TYR A 418 -8.28 1.45 16.22
C TYR A 418 -8.94 2.02 14.96
N LEU A 419 -9.10 1.22 13.90
CA LEU A 419 -9.75 1.67 12.65
C LEU A 419 -11.23 2.02 12.87
N ILE A 420 -11.98 1.20 13.60
CA ILE A 420 -13.39 1.45 13.93
C ILE A 420 -13.52 2.74 14.75
N GLU A 421 -12.70 2.91 15.78
CA GLU A 421 -12.72 4.12 16.60
C GLU A 421 -12.31 5.36 15.80
N THR A 422 -11.33 5.24 14.91
CA THR A 422 -10.92 6.31 13.99
C THR A 422 -12.07 6.70 13.06
N TYR A 423 -12.76 5.73 12.47
CA TYR A 423 -13.96 5.99 11.66
C TYR A 423 -15.06 6.73 12.44
N LYS A 424 -15.34 6.32 13.69
CA LYS A 424 -16.33 7.00 14.54
C LYS A 424 -15.94 8.45 14.81
N ARG A 425 -14.66 8.71 15.13
CA ARG A 425 -14.13 10.07 15.33
C ARG A 425 -14.26 10.90 14.06
N LEU A 426 -13.82 10.39 12.92
CA LEU A 426 -13.93 11.08 11.63
C LEU A 426 -15.39 11.41 11.29
N ARG A 427 -16.32 10.50 11.54
CA ARG A 427 -17.76 10.77 11.34
C ARG A 427 -18.28 11.87 12.26
N TRP A 428 -17.79 11.95 13.49
CA TRP A 428 -18.14 13.03 14.42
C TRP A 428 -17.55 14.37 13.98
N ILE A 429 -16.27 14.40 13.61
CA ILE A 429 -15.59 15.59 13.07
C ILE A 429 -16.32 16.08 11.81
N PHE A 430 -16.73 15.18 10.91
CA PHE A 430 -17.49 15.55 9.71
C PHE A 430 -18.80 16.28 10.04
N LYS A 431 -19.56 15.76 11.01
CA LYS A 431 -20.80 16.40 11.46
C LYS A 431 -20.58 17.76 12.10
N SER A 432 -19.37 18.04 12.58
CA SER A 432 -19.00 19.33 13.18
C SER A 432 -18.58 20.38 12.14
N PHE A 433 -18.34 19.99 10.88
CA PHE A 433 -18.09 20.95 9.80
C PHE A 433 -19.39 21.61 9.35
N GLY A 434 -19.40 22.95 9.28
CA GLY A 434 -20.51 23.72 8.73
C GLY A 434 -20.59 23.63 7.20
N ALA A 435 -21.74 24.01 6.64
CA ALA A 435 -22.00 24.01 5.19
C ALA A 435 -21.02 24.87 4.37
N ASP A 436 -20.34 25.83 4.99
CA ASP A 436 -19.44 26.79 4.34
C ASP A 436 -17.97 26.32 4.22
N THR A 437 -17.67 25.05 4.54
CA THR A 437 -16.27 24.56 4.62
C THR A 437 -15.62 24.20 3.28
N GLY A 438 -16.30 24.43 2.15
CA GLY A 438 -15.74 24.16 0.82
C GLY A 438 -15.40 22.69 0.56
N LEU A 439 -15.99 21.77 1.33
CA LEU A 439 -15.81 20.33 1.16
C LEU A 439 -16.28 19.89 -0.24
N THR A 440 -15.36 19.45 -1.09
CA THR A 440 -15.65 18.61 -2.26
C THR A 440 -16.14 17.21 -1.87
N ILE A 441 -16.01 16.85 -0.59
CA ILE A 441 -16.38 15.56 -0.04
C ILE A 441 -17.86 15.57 0.34
N THR A 442 -18.59 14.67 -0.28
CA THR A 442 -20.05 14.58 -0.18
C THR A 442 -20.48 13.58 0.90
N GLU A 443 -21.71 13.66 1.40
CA GLU A 443 -22.29 12.59 2.24
C GLU A 443 -22.22 11.21 1.55
N ARG A 444 -22.18 11.21 0.21
CA ARG A 444 -21.99 10.03 -0.62
C ARG A 444 -20.62 9.38 -0.37
N ASP A 445 -19.53 10.13 -0.23
CA ASP A 445 -18.19 9.57 0.00
C ASP A 445 -18.09 8.88 1.37
N ILE A 446 -18.71 9.47 2.40
CA ILE A 446 -18.80 8.85 3.74
C ILE A 446 -19.70 7.62 3.70
N SER A 447 -20.79 7.65 2.94
CA SER A 447 -21.69 6.52 2.77
C SER A 447 -21.00 5.34 2.08
N ILE A 448 -20.19 5.59 1.05
CA ILE A 448 -19.37 4.56 0.38
C ILE A 448 -18.39 3.94 1.36
N LEU A 449 -17.70 4.77 2.15
CA LEU A 449 -16.78 4.27 3.16
C LEU A 449 -17.48 3.44 4.23
N GLY A 450 -18.62 3.92 4.72
CA GLY A 450 -19.47 3.18 5.66
C GLY A 450 -19.86 1.82 5.09
N ARG A 451 -20.33 1.77 3.83
CA ARG A 451 -20.68 0.50 3.15
C ARG A 451 -19.48 -0.45 3.02
N LYS A 452 -18.27 0.04 2.74
CA LYS A 452 -17.05 -0.79 2.77
C LYS A 452 -16.77 -1.38 4.15
N LEU A 453 -16.84 -0.56 5.19
CA LEU A 453 -16.62 -1.03 6.56
C LEU A 453 -17.69 -2.05 6.95
N PHE A 454 -18.97 -1.80 6.64
CA PHE A 454 -20.05 -2.75 6.91
C PHE A 454 -19.87 -4.06 6.15
N THR A 455 -19.39 -4.02 4.91
CA THR A 455 -19.02 -5.23 4.16
C THR A 455 -18.07 -6.12 4.96
N PHE A 456 -17.12 -5.53 5.68
CA PHE A 456 -16.20 -6.29 6.53
C PHE A 456 -16.81 -6.73 7.87
N TYR A 457 -17.47 -5.80 8.58
CA TYR A 457 -17.86 -6.00 9.99
C TYR A 457 -19.30 -6.44 10.24
N GLU A 458 -20.22 -6.22 9.29
CA GLU A 458 -21.64 -6.50 9.46
C GLU A 458 -21.90 -8.00 9.41
N GLN A 459 -22.57 -8.53 10.43
CA GLN A 459 -23.06 -9.90 10.42
C GLN A 459 -24.40 -9.96 9.71
N LYS A 460 -24.50 -10.82 8.69
CA LYS A 460 -25.73 -11.08 7.94
C LYS A 460 -26.04 -12.57 7.97
N PRO A 461 -27.32 -12.99 7.89
CA PRO A 461 -27.66 -14.40 7.75
C PRO A 461 -26.90 -15.02 6.58
N ASN A 462 -26.33 -16.21 6.79
CA ASN A 462 -25.58 -16.97 5.79
C ASN A 462 -24.28 -16.32 5.29
N LYS A 463 -23.91 -15.12 5.75
CA LYS A 463 -22.63 -14.50 5.41
C LYS A 463 -21.49 -15.22 6.12
N ILE A 464 -20.37 -15.37 5.43
CA ILE A 464 -19.10 -15.82 6.01
C ILE A 464 -18.44 -14.61 6.65
N ASP A 465 -18.24 -14.69 7.97
CA ASP A 465 -17.61 -13.61 8.73
C ASP A 465 -16.11 -13.46 8.39
N TYR A 466 -15.70 -12.21 8.23
CA TYR A 466 -14.30 -11.84 8.10
C TYR A 466 -13.63 -11.74 9.47
N ILE A 467 -12.43 -12.30 9.57
CA ILE A 467 -11.61 -12.20 10.78
C ILE A 467 -10.93 -10.84 10.80
N ARG A 468 -10.93 -10.20 11.96
CA ARG A 468 -10.15 -9.00 12.28
C ARG A 468 -8.65 -9.34 12.43
N SER A 469 -8.04 -9.89 11.39
CA SER A 469 -6.61 -10.20 11.35
C SER A 469 -5.78 -8.99 10.94
N VAL A 470 -4.46 -9.06 11.12
CA VAL A 470 -3.54 -8.04 10.58
C VAL A 470 -3.72 -7.86 9.07
N SER A 471 -3.51 -8.92 8.29
CA SER A 471 -3.79 -8.97 6.86
C SER A 471 -4.09 -10.40 6.50
N ARG A 472 -5.02 -10.61 5.57
CA ARG A 472 -5.36 -11.95 5.07
C ARG A 472 -4.18 -12.62 4.38
N ASP A 473 -3.29 -11.84 3.76
CA ASP A 473 -2.09 -12.37 3.10
C ASP A 473 -1.08 -12.93 4.11
N LEU A 474 -1.14 -12.48 5.38
CA LEU A 474 -0.29 -12.99 6.45
C LEU A 474 -0.93 -14.14 7.24
N MET A 475 -2.21 -14.43 7.02
CA MET A 475 -2.93 -15.50 7.70
C MET A 475 -2.65 -16.88 7.13
N GLU A 476 -2.01 -16.95 5.96
CA GLU A 476 -1.72 -18.19 5.23
C GLU A 476 -1.00 -19.21 6.11
N GLN A 477 -1.54 -20.43 6.18
CA GLN A 477 -0.91 -21.54 6.90
C GLN A 477 -0.30 -22.53 5.92
N GLN A 478 0.93 -22.98 6.20
CA GLN A 478 1.59 -24.00 5.40
C GLN A 478 0.89 -25.36 5.52
N ASN A 479 0.42 -25.70 6.72
CA ASN A 479 -0.21 -26.97 7.02
C ASN A 479 -1.49 -26.73 7.84
N ILE A 480 -2.59 -27.33 7.39
CA ILE A 480 -3.86 -27.36 8.11
C ILE A 480 -4.28 -28.81 8.31
N THR A 481 -4.58 -29.20 9.54
CA THR A 481 -5.15 -30.51 9.85
C THR A 481 -6.64 -30.40 10.13
N ILE A 482 -7.45 -31.14 9.38
CA ILE A 482 -8.88 -31.27 9.61
C ILE A 482 -9.12 -32.48 10.51
N HIS A 483 -9.87 -32.26 11.59
CA HIS A 483 -10.32 -33.30 12.50
C HIS A 483 -11.84 -33.34 12.55
N ILE A 484 -12.38 -34.55 12.48
CA ILE A 484 -13.83 -34.79 12.46
C ILE A 484 -14.17 -35.61 13.70
N THR A 485 -15.09 -35.09 14.50
CA THR A 485 -15.59 -35.78 15.70
C THR A 485 -17.10 -35.73 15.75
N LYS A 486 -17.71 -36.65 16.49
CA LYS A 486 -19.16 -36.72 16.67
C LYS A 486 -19.48 -36.57 18.15
N TYR A 487 -20.33 -35.61 18.48
CA TYR A 487 -20.79 -35.34 19.84
C TYR A 487 -22.32 -35.17 19.83
N GLU A 488 -23.02 -35.90 20.69
CA GLU A 488 -24.50 -35.88 20.79
C GLU A 488 -25.24 -36.04 19.44
N GLY A 489 -24.72 -36.91 18.57
CA GLY A 489 -25.34 -37.16 17.27
C GLY A 489 -24.95 -36.18 16.16
N VAL A 490 -24.31 -35.06 16.50
CA VAL A 490 -23.88 -34.01 15.56
C VAL A 490 -22.40 -34.16 15.24
N PHE A 491 -22.04 -34.01 13.96
CA PHE A 491 -20.64 -33.97 13.54
C PHE A 491 -20.07 -32.55 13.69
N TYR A 492 -18.86 -32.47 14.22
CA TYR A 492 -18.09 -31.24 14.33
C TYR A 492 -16.78 -31.38 13.57
N TYR A 493 -16.43 -30.31 12.88
CA TYR A 493 -15.26 -30.20 12.04
C TYR A 493 -14.34 -29.14 12.63
N TYR A 494 -13.10 -29.52 12.86
CA TYR A 494 -12.07 -28.66 13.45
C TYR A 494 -10.94 -28.46 12.44
N ALA A 495 -10.48 -27.23 12.30
CA ALA A 495 -9.25 -26.90 11.61
C ALA A 495 -8.16 -26.58 12.65
N PHE A 496 -7.04 -27.28 12.57
CA PHE A 496 -5.88 -27.08 13.40
C PHE A 496 -4.71 -26.51 12.58
N GLN A 497 -3.96 -25.60 13.19
CA GLN A 497 -2.68 -25.12 12.68
C GLN A 497 -1.63 -26.25 12.77
N GLY A 498 -0.97 -26.55 11.65
CA GLY A 498 0.09 -27.54 11.57
C GLY A 498 -0.37 -28.92 11.08
N GLN A 499 0.58 -29.84 10.98
CA GLN A 499 0.34 -31.24 10.67
C GLN A 499 0.23 -32.03 11.97
N LEU A 500 -0.97 -32.54 12.26
CA LEU A 500 -1.30 -33.29 13.48
C LEU A 500 -1.93 -34.64 13.10
N ASP A 501 -1.73 -35.62 13.97
CA ASP A 501 -2.41 -36.91 13.93
C ASP A 501 -3.58 -36.97 14.92
N HIS A 502 -4.27 -38.11 14.97
CA HIS A 502 -5.46 -38.29 15.82
C HIS A 502 -5.15 -38.23 17.33
N GLU A 503 -3.91 -38.46 17.77
CA GLU A 503 -3.55 -38.40 19.19
C GLU A 503 -3.14 -36.98 19.58
N SER A 504 -2.28 -36.36 18.78
CA SER A 504 -1.75 -35.02 18.99
C SER A 504 -2.83 -33.92 18.91
N VAL A 505 -3.91 -34.10 18.15
CA VAL A 505 -5.04 -33.14 18.17
C VAL A 505 -5.67 -32.98 19.56
N LYS A 506 -5.66 -34.03 20.40
CA LYS A 506 -6.25 -33.99 21.75
C LYS A 506 -5.48 -33.10 22.71
N SER A 507 -4.15 -33.04 22.55
CA SER A 507 -3.26 -32.21 23.37
C SER A 507 -2.98 -30.84 22.76
N SER A 508 -3.39 -30.60 21.51
CA SER A 508 -3.08 -29.38 20.74
C SER A 508 -4.25 -28.38 20.67
N VAL A 509 -4.98 -28.20 21.77
CA VAL A 509 -6.12 -27.26 21.85
C VAL A 509 -5.73 -25.83 21.46
N GLU A 510 -4.50 -25.43 21.77
CA GLU A 510 -3.96 -24.12 21.40
C GLU A 510 -3.79 -23.91 19.88
N SER A 511 -3.71 -24.98 19.10
CA SER A 511 -3.58 -24.94 17.64
C SER A 511 -4.93 -24.90 16.93
N VAL A 512 -6.06 -24.95 17.62
CA VAL A 512 -7.39 -24.85 17.00
C VAL A 512 -7.57 -23.46 16.38
N ILE A 513 -7.84 -23.42 15.09
CA ILE A 513 -8.16 -22.21 14.32
C ILE A 513 -9.67 -21.96 14.38
N LYS A 514 -10.46 -22.98 14.06
CA LYS A 514 -11.92 -22.87 13.96
C LYS A 514 -12.59 -24.22 14.20
N ARG A 515 -13.78 -24.16 14.80
CA ARG A 515 -14.78 -25.24 14.87
C ARG A 515 -16.01 -24.83 14.06
N GLU A 516 -16.57 -25.77 13.31
CA GLU A 516 -17.83 -25.67 12.58
C GLU A 516 -18.62 -26.98 12.67
N ASP A 517 -19.92 -26.93 12.36
CA ASP A 517 -20.81 -28.08 12.23
C ASP A 517 -21.03 -28.52 10.76
N ASN A 518 -20.44 -27.79 9.81
CA ASN A 518 -20.47 -28.07 8.38
C ASN A 518 -19.06 -27.95 7.78
N LEU A 519 -18.57 -29.03 7.15
CA LEU A 519 -17.23 -29.09 6.59
C LEU A 519 -17.03 -28.11 5.43
N VAL A 520 -18.03 -27.94 4.56
CA VAL A 520 -17.97 -26.98 3.46
C VAL A 520 -17.86 -25.56 4.01
N ARG A 521 -18.68 -25.22 5.03
CA ARG A 521 -18.60 -23.93 5.73
C ARG A 521 -17.22 -23.69 6.33
N LEU A 522 -16.61 -24.70 6.95
CA LEU A 522 -15.26 -24.61 7.49
C LEU A 522 -14.24 -24.28 6.39
N ILE A 523 -14.23 -25.02 5.30
CA ILE A 523 -13.26 -24.83 4.19
C ILE A 523 -13.44 -23.45 3.55
N VAL A 524 -14.69 -23.05 3.28
CA VAL A 524 -15.00 -21.73 2.72
C VAL A 524 -14.55 -20.62 3.67
N TRP A 525 -14.80 -20.76 4.97
CA TRP A 525 -14.37 -19.76 5.95
C TRP A 525 -12.84 -19.64 6.03
N LEU A 526 -12.11 -20.75 5.94
CA LEU A 526 -10.64 -20.75 5.90
C LEU A 526 -10.10 -20.07 4.63
N LEU A 527 -10.73 -20.31 3.48
CA LEU A 527 -10.37 -19.66 2.21
C LEU A 527 -10.63 -18.15 2.25
N VAL A 528 -11.85 -17.75 2.62
CA VAL A 528 -12.29 -16.34 2.62
C VAL A 528 -11.42 -15.46 3.52
N ASN A 529 -10.86 -16.05 4.58
CA ASN A 529 -9.98 -15.40 5.53
C ASN A 529 -8.48 -15.56 5.23
N GLY A 530 -8.11 -16.11 4.07
CA GLY A 530 -6.72 -16.25 3.62
C GLY A 530 -5.90 -17.29 4.40
N ILE A 531 -6.55 -18.14 5.18
CA ILE A 531 -5.86 -19.16 6.01
C ILE A 531 -5.40 -20.34 5.14
N ILE A 532 -6.19 -20.66 4.10
CA ILE A 532 -5.83 -21.65 3.07
C ILE A 532 -5.56 -20.92 1.75
N SER A 533 -4.47 -21.31 1.09
CA SER A 533 -4.10 -20.87 -0.25
C SER A 533 -3.77 -22.08 -1.15
N THR A 534 -3.35 -21.83 -2.40
CA THR A 534 -2.82 -22.86 -3.31
C THR A 534 -1.57 -23.58 -2.77
N LYS A 535 -0.86 -23.00 -1.80
CA LYS A 535 0.36 -23.58 -1.21
C LYS A 535 0.10 -24.34 0.09
N THR A 536 -1.10 -24.21 0.67
CA THR A 536 -1.45 -24.86 1.93
C THR A 536 -1.63 -26.36 1.75
N GLN A 537 -0.91 -27.14 2.54
CA GLN A 537 -1.08 -28.59 2.61
C GLN A 537 -2.20 -28.93 3.60
N ILE A 538 -3.21 -29.66 3.13
CA ILE A 538 -4.33 -30.12 3.94
C ILE A 538 -4.08 -31.56 4.36
N HIS A 539 -4.25 -31.81 5.66
CA HIS A 539 -4.19 -33.12 6.29
C HIS A 539 -5.56 -33.48 6.88
N LEU A 540 -5.86 -34.77 6.96
CA LEU A 540 -7.10 -35.27 7.54
C LEU A 540 -6.75 -36.35 8.56
N THR A 541 -7.13 -36.14 9.82
CA THR A 541 -7.02 -37.20 10.83
C THR A 541 -7.93 -38.38 10.46
N LYS A 542 -7.66 -39.56 11.02
CA LYS A 542 -8.52 -40.75 10.84
C LYS A 542 -9.99 -40.37 11.05
N ASN A 543 -10.80 -40.56 10.01
CA ASN A 543 -12.23 -40.26 10.01
C ASN A 543 -13.03 -41.50 9.56
N PHE A 544 -14.32 -41.53 9.91
CA PHE A 544 -15.23 -42.65 9.62
C PHE A 544 -16.36 -42.26 8.66
N LEU A 545 -16.24 -41.10 8.00
CA LEU A 545 -17.19 -40.64 7.00
C LEU A 545 -16.76 -41.14 5.60
N PRO A 546 -17.69 -41.21 4.63
CA PRO A 546 -17.35 -41.53 3.24
C PRO A 546 -16.48 -40.46 2.54
N ILE A 547 -16.32 -39.29 3.16
CA ILE A 547 -15.48 -38.19 2.67
C ILE A 547 -14.02 -38.49 3.02
N ASP A 548 -13.16 -38.50 2.01
CA ASP A 548 -11.73 -38.67 2.18
C ASP A 548 -10.96 -37.35 1.99
N LEU A 549 -9.63 -37.41 2.17
CA LEU A 549 -8.77 -36.25 2.01
C LEU A 549 -8.77 -35.72 0.56
N VAL A 550 -8.90 -36.61 -0.42
CA VAL A 550 -8.86 -36.25 -1.85
C VAL A 550 -10.09 -35.45 -2.23
N ASP A 551 -11.27 -35.79 -1.68
CA ASP A 551 -12.49 -35.01 -1.87
C ASP A 551 -12.35 -33.59 -1.33
N ILE A 552 -11.78 -33.45 -0.12
CA ILE A 552 -11.54 -32.14 0.52
C ILE A 552 -10.54 -31.31 -0.29
N GLN A 553 -9.44 -31.93 -0.72
CA GLN A 553 -8.42 -31.26 -1.53
C GLN A 553 -9.01 -30.76 -2.86
N LYS A 554 -9.76 -31.62 -3.58
CA LYS A 554 -10.42 -31.24 -4.84
C LYS A 554 -11.43 -30.10 -4.66
N LEU A 555 -12.23 -30.16 -3.59
CA LEU A 555 -13.16 -29.07 -3.28
C LEU A 555 -12.39 -27.77 -3.00
N THR A 556 -11.31 -27.85 -2.25
CA THR A 556 -10.49 -26.69 -1.88
C THR A 556 -9.81 -26.06 -3.09
N GLU A 557 -9.22 -26.87 -3.97
CA GLU A 557 -8.64 -26.42 -5.24
C GLU A 557 -9.66 -25.68 -6.11
N LEU A 558 -10.87 -26.25 -6.21
CA LEU A 558 -11.96 -25.63 -6.95
C LEU A 558 -12.40 -24.31 -6.32
N LEU A 559 -12.59 -24.27 -5.00
CA LEU A 559 -12.94 -23.06 -4.27
C LEU A 559 -11.90 -21.95 -4.48
N ILE A 560 -10.60 -22.27 -4.39
CA ILE A 560 -9.51 -21.31 -4.61
C ILE A 560 -9.53 -20.78 -6.06
N LYS A 561 -9.81 -21.66 -7.04
CA LYS A 561 -9.91 -21.27 -8.45
C LYS A 561 -11.12 -20.37 -8.71
N THR A 562 -12.28 -20.70 -8.13
CA THR A 562 -13.53 -19.97 -8.35
C THR A 562 -13.53 -18.62 -7.62
N PHE A 563 -13.02 -18.57 -6.39
CA PHE A 563 -13.10 -17.42 -5.49
C PHE A 563 -11.71 -16.84 -5.15
N PRO A 564 -11.30 -15.73 -5.77
CA PRO A 564 -10.04 -15.07 -5.46
C PRO A 564 -10.11 -14.37 -4.09
N ILE A 565 -8.96 -14.20 -3.44
CA ILE A 565 -8.86 -13.31 -2.28
C ILE A 565 -9.26 -11.90 -2.73
N ILE A 566 -10.23 -11.34 -2.02
CA ILE A 566 -10.71 -9.98 -2.28
C ILE A 566 -9.73 -9.00 -1.67
N HIS A 567 -9.48 -7.86 -2.31
CA HIS A 567 -8.82 -6.73 -1.66
C HIS A 567 -9.85 -5.61 -1.57
N PHE A 568 -10.22 -5.22 -0.35
CA PHE A 568 -11.35 -4.29 -0.13
C PHE A 568 -11.06 -2.90 -0.72
N SER A 569 -9.79 -2.52 -0.80
CA SER A 569 -9.37 -1.29 -1.45
C SER A 569 -9.62 -1.28 -2.96
N ARG A 570 -9.71 -2.46 -3.61
CA ARG A 570 -9.95 -2.61 -5.05
C ARG A 570 -11.44 -2.65 -5.42
N ILE A 571 -12.33 -2.70 -4.43
CA ILE A 571 -13.77 -2.66 -4.67
C ILE A 571 -14.15 -1.26 -5.15
N SER A 572 -14.67 -1.15 -6.37
CA SER A 572 -15.04 0.15 -6.94
C SER A 572 -16.11 0.84 -6.08
N PRO A 573 -15.96 2.15 -5.79
CA PRO A 573 -17.01 2.98 -5.21
C PRO A 573 -18.36 2.87 -5.96
N ALA A 574 -18.32 2.78 -7.29
CA ALA A 574 -19.51 2.66 -8.12
C ALA A 574 -20.32 1.39 -7.83
N ASN A 575 -19.64 0.27 -7.52
CA ASN A 575 -20.31 -0.97 -7.13
C ASN A 575 -21.07 -0.80 -5.82
N LEU A 576 -20.47 -0.11 -4.84
CA LEU A 576 -21.06 0.09 -3.52
C LEU A 576 -22.24 1.04 -3.51
N LEU A 577 -22.44 1.81 -4.57
CA LEU A 577 -23.59 2.70 -4.73
C LEU A 577 -24.80 2.01 -5.36
N LYS A 578 -24.56 0.97 -6.15
CA LYS A 578 -25.59 0.14 -6.77
C LYS A 578 -26.12 -0.89 -5.77
N ARG A 579 -27.22 -1.57 -6.10
CA ARG A 579 -27.69 -2.72 -5.33
C ARG A 579 -26.66 -3.85 -5.43
N GLU A 580 -26.44 -4.57 -4.33
CA GLU A 580 -25.58 -5.75 -4.33
C GLU A 580 -26.06 -6.79 -5.36
N THR A 581 -25.11 -7.37 -6.08
CA THR A 581 -25.37 -8.42 -7.09
C THR A 581 -24.39 -9.56 -6.90
N VAL A 582 -24.84 -10.81 -7.07
CA VAL A 582 -23.94 -11.96 -7.04
C VAL A 582 -23.09 -11.93 -8.31
N LEU A 583 -21.77 -12.02 -8.16
CA LEU A 583 -20.83 -12.03 -9.28
C LEU A 583 -20.52 -13.45 -9.75
N ARG A 584 -20.40 -14.38 -8.79
CA ARG A 584 -20.08 -15.78 -9.06
C ARG A 584 -20.61 -16.70 -7.97
N ALA A 585 -20.77 -17.97 -8.32
CA ALA A 585 -21.26 -18.99 -7.40
C ALA A 585 -20.64 -20.38 -7.64
N LEU A 586 -20.62 -21.21 -6.60
CA LEU A 586 -20.23 -22.62 -6.65
C LEU A 586 -21.29 -23.45 -5.93
N ALA A 587 -21.93 -24.36 -6.65
CA ALA A 587 -22.86 -25.34 -6.07
C ALA A 587 -22.11 -26.63 -5.74
N ILE A 588 -22.11 -27.03 -4.48
CA ILE A 588 -21.49 -28.24 -3.96
C ILE A 588 -22.61 -29.22 -3.63
N VAL A 589 -22.65 -30.34 -4.34
CA VAL A 589 -23.81 -31.24 -4.31
C VAL A 589 -23.40 -32.61 -3.79
N ASN A 590 -24.16 -33.08 -2.82
CA ASN A 590 -24.00 -34.39 -2.20
C ASN A 590 -22.56 -34.65 -1.74
N PHE A 591 -21.97 -33.68 -1.03
CA PHE A 591 -20.58 -33.76 -0.60
C PHE A 591 -20.35 -34.93 0.37
N GLU A 592 -21.34 -35.21 1.23
CA GLU A 592 -21.31 -36.32 2.20
C GLU A 592 -21.52 -37.70 1.58
N LYS A 593 -21.69 -37.78 0.24
CA LYS A 593 -21.92 -39.02 -0.53
C LYS A 593 -23.10 -39.85 0.03
N GLU A 594 -24.17 -39.19 0.43
CA GLU A 594 -25.40 -39.86 0.84
C GLU A 594 -26.09 -40.52 -0.37
N PRO A 595 -26.79 -41.66 -0.22
CA PRO A 595 -27.54 -42.25 -1.32
C PRO A 595 -28.58 -41.26 -1.89
N ALA A 596 -28.47 -40.95 -3.19
CA ALA A 596 -29.34 -39.99 -3.88
C ALA A 596 -30.47 -40.68 -4.67
N LYS A 597 -30.25 -41.90 -5.21
CA LYS A 597 -31.29 -42.68 -5.89
C LYS A 597 -32.36 -43.11 -4.90
N GLY A 598 -33.62 -42.80 -5.22
CA GLY A 598 -34.77 -43.09 -4.36
C GLY A 598 -34.90 -42.19 -3.13
N SER A 599 -33.93 -41.31 -2.87
CA SER A 599 -34.02 -40.31 -1.81
C SER A 599 -34.86 -39.11 -2.25
N LYS A 600 -35.62 -38.54 -1.30
CA LYS A 600 -36.29 -37.24 -1.47
C LYS A 600 -35.34 -36.07 -1.18
N THR A 601 -34.18 -36.35 -0.58
CA THR A 601 -33.19 -35.36 -0.20
C THR A 601 -31.99 -35.40 -1.14
N LEU A 602 -31.43 -34.22 -1.39
CA LEU A 602 -30.16 -34.03 -2.07
C LEU A 602 -29.47 -32.85 -1.39
N LYS A 603 -28.69 -33.13 -0.34
CA LYS A 603 -27.96 -32.10 0.40
C LYS A 603 -27.02 -31.37 -0.55
N SER A 604 -27.18 -30.05 -0.61
CA SER A 604 -26.41 -29.20 -1.51
C SER A 604 -26.10 -27.88 -0.80
N THR A 605 -24.92 -27.33 -1.05
CA THR A 605 -24.48 -26.06 -0.48
C THR A 605 -24.11 -25.14 -1.63
N MET A 606 -24.62 -23.91 -1.64
CA MET A 606 -24.24 -22.87 -2.58
C MET A 606 -23.35 -21.85 -1.89
N VAL A 607 -22.18 -21.61 -2.45
CA VAL A 607 -21.27 -20.52 -2.06
C VAL A 607 -21.38 -19.42 -3.10
N THR A 608 -21.55 -18.17 -2.68
CA THR A 608 -21.67 -17.03 -3.60
C THR A 608 -20.80 -15.87 -3.14
N GLU A 609 -20.23 -15.12 -4.08
CA GLU A 609 -19.55 -13.83 -3.85
C GLU A 609 -20.35 -12.71 -4.50
N ASN A 610 -20.58 -11.61 -3.79
CA ASN A 610 -21.31 -10.45 -4.32
C ASN A 610 -20.39 -9.28 -4.74
N SER A 611 -20.98 -8.26 -5.37
CA SER A 611 -20.31 -7.06 -5.85
C SER A 611 -19.74 -6.14 -4.77
N TYR A 612 -20.08 -6.40 -3.50
CA TYR A 612 -19.50 -5.72 -2.35
C TYR A 612 -18.31 -6.50 -1.79
N GLY A 613 -18.02 -7.69 -2.33
CA GLY A 613 -17.00 -8.58 -1.82
C GLY A 613 -17.40 -9.27 -0.53
N GLU A 614 -18.66 -9.65 -0.38
CA GLU A 614 -19.14 -10.52 0.70
C GLU A 614 -19.34 -11.95 0.17
N TYR A 615 -19.07 -12.92 1.03
CA TYR A 615 -19.30 -14.34 0.77
C TYR A 615 -20.51 -14.83 1.54
N PHE A 616 -21.37 -15.59 0.88
CA PHE A 616 -22.50 -16.26 1.51
C PHE A 616 -22.46 -17.76 1.26
N ILE A 617 -22.97 -18.52 2.22
CA ILE A 617 -23.12 -19.96 2.15
C ILE A 617 -24.55 -20.34 2.53
N GLN A 618 -25.25 -20.99 1.59
CA GLN A 618 -26.64 -21.39 1.79
C GLN A 618 -26.82 -22.88 1.50
N ASP A 619 -27.48 -23.58 2.43
CA ASP A 619 -27.75 -25.00 2.32
C ASP A 619 -29.16 -25.27 1.77
N TYR A 620 -29.27 -26.34 0.98
CA TYR A 620 -30.49 -26.84 0.38
C TYR A 620 -30.60 -28.34 0.63
N THR A 621 -31.82 -28.83 0.85
CA THR A 621 -32.06 -30.23 1.19
C THR A 621 -32.65 -31.03 0.04
N THR A 622 -33.06 -30.38 -1.06
CA THR A 622 -33.68 -31.04 -2.22
C THR A 622 -33.15 -30.49 -3.54
N ALA A 623 -33.20 -31.32 -4.59
CA ALA A 623 -32.83 -30.89 -5.94
C ALA A 623 -33.69 -29.72 -6.45
N ILE A 624 -34.98 -29.68 -6.08
CA ILE A 624 -35.90 -28.61 -6.48
C ILE A 624 -35.46 -27.27 -5.88
N GLN A 625 -35.10 -27.24 -4.59
CA GLN A 625 -34.61 -26.03 -3.93
C GLN A 625 -33.32 -25.52 -4.59
N LEU A 626 -32.35 -26.42 -4.86
CA LEU A 626 -31.11 -26.06 -5.53
C LEU A 626 -31.37 -25.47 -6.93
N LYS A 627 -32.25 -26.10 -7.73
CA LYS A 627 -32.63 -25.59 -9.06
C LYS A 627 -33.29 -24.22 -9.00
N ASN A 628 -34.18 -24.01 -8.04
CA ASN A 628 -34.81 -22.71 -7.83
C ASN A 628 -33.77 -21.65 -7.47
N ALA A 629 -32.80 -21.98 -6.61
CA ALA A 629 -31.70 -21.08 -6.28
C ALA A 629 -30.86 -20.71 -7.51
N MET A 630 -30.47 -21.70 -8.32
CA MET A 630 -29.74 -21.45 -9.57
C MET A 630 -30.55 -20.62 -10.57
N ARG A 631 -31.87 -20.83 -10.65
CA ARG A 631 -32.77 -20.01 -11.48
C ARG A 631 -32.79 -18.56 -11.00
N THR A 632 -32.86 -18.33 -9.69
CA THR A 632 -32.79 -16.98 -9.09
C THR A 632 -31.45 -16.31 -9.39
N LEU A 633 -30.34 -17.04 -9.29
CA LEU A 633 -29.00 -16.56 -9.66
C LEU A 633 -28.95 -16.12 -11.13
N LEU A 634 -29.51 -16.91 -12.05
CA LEU A 634 -29.58 -16.55 -13.46
C LEU A 634 -30.46 -15.31 -13.69
N THR A 635 -31.67 -15.26 -13.13
CA THR A 635 -32.65 -14.21 -13.46
C THR A 635 -32.37 -12.87 -12.77
N GLN A 636 -31.80 -12.88 -11.57
CA GLN A 636 -31.55 -11.66 -10.79
C GLN A 636 -30.10 -11.16 -10.89
N HIS A 637 -29.15 -12.06 -11.15
CA HIS A 637 -27.72 -11.75 -11.10
C HIS A 637 -26.95 -12.13 -12.35
N TYR A 638 -27.60 -12.72 -13.37
CA TYR A 638 -26.92 -13.24 -14.56
C TYR A 638 -25.80 -14.24 -14.20
N VAL A 639 -25.98 -15.02 -13.14
CA VAL A 639 -25.04 -16.05 -12.71
C VAL A 639 -25.48 -17.41 -13.21
N SER A 640 -24.71 -18.01 -14.11
CA SER A 640 -25.02 -19.30 -14.71
C SER A 640 -23.81 -19.99 -15.35
N ARG A 641 -23.95 -21.29 -15.66
CA ARG A 641 -22.90 -22.06 -16.34
C ARG A 641 -22.58 -21.49 -17.73
N TRP A 642 -23.57 -20.92 -18.42
CA TRP A 642 -23.38 -20.32 -19.75
C TRP A 642 -22.64 -18.98 -19.70
N ASN A 643 -22.69 -18.29 -18.56
CA ASN A 643 -21.99 -17.03 -18.34
C ASN A 643 -20.60 -17.24 -17.71
N ASN A 644 -20.15 -18.49 -17.55
CA ASN A 644 -18.86 -18.87 -16.97
C ASN A 644 -18.62 -18.32 -15.54
N ASN A 645 -19.69 -18.13 -14.76
CA ASN A 645 -19.64 -17.63 -13.38
C ASN A 645 -20.45 -18.48 -12.37
N LEU A 646 -20.91 -19.67 -12.77
CA LEU A 646 -21.44 -20.69 -11.87
C LEU A 646 -20.72 -22.02 -12.12
N GLU A 647 -20.05 -22.54 -11.09
CA GLU A 647 -19.45 -23.87 -11.10
C GLU A 647 -20.29 -24.86 -10.29
N ILE A 648 -20.20 -26.16 -10.62
CA ILE A 648 -20.88 -27.23 -9.88
C ILE A 648 -19.85 -28.31 -9.53
N PHE A 649 -19.78 -28.64 -8.24
CA PHE A 649 -18.94 -29.69 -7.70
C PHE A 649 -19.77 -30.85 -7.17
N ILE A 650 -19.45 -32.05 -7.62
CA ILE A 650 -20.00 -33.31 -7.12
C ILE A 650 -18.77 -34.20 -6.85
N PRO A 651 -18.49 -34.62 -5.61
CA PRO A 651 -17.32 -35.46 -5.35
C PRO A 651 -17.46 -36.81 -6.08
N PRO A 652 -16.35 -37.47 -6.44
CA PRO A 652 -16.38 -38.82 -7.00
C PRO A 652 -17.20 -39.77 -6.12
N GLN A 653 -18.24 -40.35 -6.70
CA GLN A 653 -19.18 -41.25 -6.02
C GLN A 653 -19.96 -42.08 -7.05
N ASP A 654 -20.46 -43.24 -6.64
CA ASP A 654 -21.15 -44.19 -7.54
C ASP A 654 -22.34 -43.56 -8.29
N GLU A 655 -23.04 -42.62 -7.64
CA GLU A 655 -24.22 -41.97 -8.18
C GLU A 655 -23.95 -40.62 -8.86
N GLN A 656 -22.69 -40.26 -9.10
CA GLN A 656 -22.30 -38.95 -9.65
C GLN A 656 -23.02 -38.63 -10.97
N SER A 657 -23.10 -39.58 -11.90
CA SER A 657 -23.81 -39.40 -13.18
C SER A 657 -25.31 -39.22 -13.01
N TYR A 658 -25.91 -39.90 -12.03
CA TYR A 658 -27.33 -39.76 -11.70
C TYR A 658 -27.61 -38.37 -11.12
N ILE A 659 -26.80 -37.92 -10.16
CA ILE A 659 -26.91 -36.60 -9.54
C ILE A 659 -26.74 -35.49 -10.57
N LYS A 660 -25.76 -35.63 -11.48
CA LYS A 660 -25.54 -34.67 -12.58
C LYS A 660 -26.77 -34.55 -13.47
N ASN A 661 -27.33 -35.67 -13.93
CA ASN A 661 -28.56 -35.69 -14.73
C ASN A 661 -29.76 -35.11 -13.97
N LEU A 662 -29.85 -35.35 -12.66
CA LEU A 662 -30.92 -34.83 -11.82
C LEU A 662 -30.89 -33.30 -11.74
N ILE A 663 -29.70 -32.68 -11.81
CA ILE A 663 -29.53 -31.22 -11.70
C ILE A 663 -29.56 -30.52 -13.07
N GLU A 664 -29.11 -31.18 -14.14
CA GLU A 664 -29.06 -30.61 -15.49
C GLU A 664 -30.43 -30.54 -16.19
N ARG A 665 -31.36 -31.44 -15.83
CA ARG A 665 -32.77 -31.37 -16.23
C ARG A 665 -33.53 -30.32 -15.44
#